data_AF-A0A9D2H2B2-F1
#
_entry.id   AF-A0A9D2H2B2-F1
#
_cell.length_a   1.000
_cell.length_b   1.000
_cell.length_c   1.000
_cell.angle_alpha   90.00
_cell.angle_beta   90.00
_cell.angle_gamma   90.00
#
_symmetry.space_group_name_H-M   'P 1'
#
loop_
_entity.id
_entity.type
_entity.pdbx_description
1 polymer ?
#
loop_
_entity_poly.entity_id
_entity_poly.type
_entity_poly.pdbx_seq_one_letter_code
_entity_poly.pdbx_strand_id
1 'polypeptide(L)'
;MSFFRRVKSVVRRAVERGMGIARLFSAHRITTIAGALAFFLVLSVVPLFFWLTLLFGREGLPEEPAFELFAWAEELISYLVKHAGEAASGAGVVLLLTTLWSASSFFYHLRRSGELLSGASRPHGGLRTRLLAVLFTLAVVVLLGGIVGLFILLGSLIRPLPQPFCGMLKAFLLFEGCFLVAMLLNFYAAPKQAVKKRARESLLVAVLWLGASAVFLVYARFGNKEQLYGALSLLIVFFLYLYWMMICLAAGLVLGKNGGLTNRKKGSKIDGNEHMEDCMTKVNDLPYSRVTLEETQAAFETFFAAAEKAKCAEDMLAARQELITRRNKFDTAYCLANIRFTQNTADPFYKGEMDYYDEVSPLVHNELAKYFRVMLESPFRKELEAKLGSVLFAGFECAVKAHSEEIVEDEQQENALTTEYSQLMAGMLFDWQGEKIPLTVLRGKLEDPAPAVRKAAADAIGLGLQANKQKLDEIYDKLVHIRDRMAKKMGYQNYVELGYYRMGRTGYTREMVEAFRANVKESLVPVVSALKERIKGEMGLDTFRFSDNDVYTKEGNPPFTLTIPEAFSEASGMYHEMDGEIGAFFDSMTEAGALDVESRHNKAGGGYCTFIGDYHQPFIFANFNGTTADADVLTHEFGHAYASHCIDVGGVDYDIDVGGMETAECHSMSMEFLCWPYMRRFFCEREQGYRYKHLADALSFIPYGCIVDEFQHLVYEHPDWTPEERDKAYLELEKTYRPYLTYEGIPYLEEGTRWQYQAHIFESPFYYIDYCLAQTVAFGFLVLSQKDHDEALRRYKQFVSAGGTIAFRSLVERAGLADPFGEGTLQSLAEEVSRILQAVKP
;
A
#
# COMPACT_ATOMS: atom_id res chain seq x y z
N MET A 1 -9.72 42.63 -37.55
CA MET A 1 -8.85 41.55 -37.04
C MET A 1 -8.13 41.85 -35.71
N SER A 2 -7.76 43.09 -35.39
CA SER A 2 -7.06 43.45 -34.12
C SER A 2 -7.90 43.26 -32.84
N PHE A 3 -9.19 43.62 -32.86
CA PHE A 3 -10.11 43.48 -31.72
C PHE A 3 -10.31 42.02 -31.29
N PHE A 4 -10.58 41.11 -32.24
CA PHE A 4 -10.76 39.68 -31.97
C PHE A 4 -9.51 39.00 -31.40
N ARG A 5 -8.30 39.40 -31.82
CA ARG A 5 -7.05 38.89 -31.21
C ARG A 5 -6.87 39.38 -29.77
N ARG A 6 -7.23 40.63 -29.47
CA ARG A 6 -7.23 41.16 -28.09
C ARG A 6 -8.24 40.42 -27.20
N VAL A 7 -9.47 40.24 -27.67
CA VAL A 7 -10.51 39.49 -26.94
C VAL A 7 -10.07 38.04 -26.70
N LYS A 8 -9.55 37.34 -27.72
CA LYS A 8 -9.04 35.96 -27.58
C LYS A 8 -7.88 35.88 -26.58
N SER A 9 -7.00 36.88 -26.51
CA SER A 9 -5.91 36.94 -25.51
C SER A 9 -6.41 37.20 -24.08
N VAL A 10 -7.50 37.96 -23.93
CA VAL A 10 -8.10 38.27 -22.62
C VAL A 10 -8.86 37.05 -22.11
N VAL A 11 -9.64 36.41 -22.98
CA VAL A 11 -10.35 35.16 -22.68
C VAL A 11 -9.35 34.05 -22.34
N ARG A 12 -8.30 33.86 -23.14
CA ARG A 12 -7.26 32.85 -22.84
C ARG A 12 -6.60 33.08 -21.48
N ARG A 13 -6.24 34.33 -21.15
CA ARG A 13 -5.66 34.66 -19.84
C ARG A 13 -6.65 34.49 -18.69
N ALA A 14 -7.94 34.73 -18.92
CA ALA A 14 -8.98 34.48 -17.93
C ALA A 14 -9.18 32.97 -17.69
N VAL A 15 -9.17 32.16 -18.76
CA VAL A 15 -9.25 30.68 -18.69
C VAL A 15 -8.01 30.10 -18.01
N GLU A 16 -6.80 30.53 -18.38
CA GLU A 16 -5.56 30.07 -17.74
C GLU A 16 -5.52 30.42 -16.24
N ARG A 17 -6.04 31.60 -15.85
CA ARG A 17 -6.20 31.98 -14.44
C ARG A 17 -7.26 31.14 -13.74
N GLY A 18 -8.41 30.89 -14.37
CA GLY A 18 -9.48 30.04 -13.84
C GLY A 18 -9.02 28.60 -13.62
N MET A 19 -8.31 28.02 -14.58
CA MET A 19 -7.70 26.69 -14.47
C MET A 19 -6.62 26.66 -13.39
N GLY A 20 -5.81 27.72 -13.24
CA GLY A 20 -4.83 27.81 -12.16
C GLY A 20 -5.47 27.83 -10.76
N ILE A 21 -6.61 28.52 -10.61
CA ILE A 21 -7.39 28.51 -9.36
C ILE A 21 -8.00 27.13 -9.12
N ALA A 22 -8.58 26.51 -10.15
CA ALA A 22 -9.17 25.17 -10.05
C ALA A 22 -8.14 24.11 -9.63
N ARG A 23 -6.93 24.15 -10.21
CA ARG A 23 -5.81 23.27 -9.82
C ARG A 23 -5.38 23.52 -8.38
N LEU A 24 -5.30 24.79 -7.95
CA LEU A 24 -4.96 25.13 -6.57
C LEU A 24 -6.03 24.66 -5.58
N PHE A 25 -7.31 24.72 -5.96
CA PHE A 25 -8.43 24.22 -5.16
C PHE A 25 -8.40 22.69 -5.03
N SER A 26 -8.10 21.99 -6.13
CA SER A 26 -7.92 20.54 -6.16
C SER A 26 -6.69 20.11 -5.33
N ALA A 27 -5.53 20.74 -5.54
CA ALA A 27 -4.29 20.42 -4.83
C ALA A 27 -4.37 20.58 -3.30
N HIS A 28 -5.25 21.46 -2.80
CA HIS A 28 -5.46 21.65 -1.36
C HIS A 28 -6.78 21.03 -0.86
N ARG A 29 -7.41 20.16 -1.67
CA ARG A 29 -8.66 19.45 -1.32
C ARG A 29 -9.74 20.38 -0.78
N ILE A 30 -9.84 21.60 -1.34
CA ILE A 30 -10.67 22.70 -0.80
C ILE A 30 -12.15 22.29 -0.78
N THR A 31 -12.64 21.62 -1.82
CA THR A 31 -14.01 21.14 -1.92
C THR A 31 -14.31 20.06 -0.89
N THR A 32 -13.41 19.10 -0.69
CA THR A 32 -13.56 18.03 0.31
C THR A 32 -13.59 18.60 1.73
N ILE A 33 -12.65 19.47 2.05
CA ILE A 33 -12.59 20.15 3.36
C ILE A 33 -13.82 21.03 3.56
N ALA A 34 -14.28 21.74 2.52
CA ALA A 34 -15.50 22.54 2.61
C ALA A 34 -16.75 21.68 2.86
N GLY A 35 -16.82 20.49 2.25
CA GLY A 35 -17.89 19.52 2.49
C GLY A 35 -17.92 19.05 3.94
N ALA A 36 -16.76 18.64 4.48
CA ALA A 36 -16.63 18.24 5.87
C ALA A 36 -17.00 19.38 6.84
N LEU A 37 -16.51 20.60 6.59
CA LEU A 37 -16.85 21.77 7.42
C LEU A 37 -18.33 22.13 7.36
N ALA A 38 -18.98 22.01 6.20
CA ALA A 38 -20.41 22.25 6.06
C ALA A 38 -21.23 21.20 6.84
N PHE A 39 -20.83 19.93 6.76
CA PHE A 39 -21.42 18.85 7.56
C PHE A 39 -21.30 19.12 9.07
N PHE A 40 -20.09 19.41 9.56
CA PHE A 40 -19.88 19.68 10.98
C PHE A 40 -20.54 20.98 11.45
N LEU A 41 -20.72 21.97 10.57
CA LEU A 41 -21.49 23.18 10.87
C LEU A 41 -22.95 22.84 11.13
N VAL A 42 -23.58 22.06 10.25
CA VAL A 42 -24.97 21.60 10.42
C VAL A 42 -25.12 20.79 11.71
N LEU A 43 -24.22 19.86 11.95
CA LEU A 43 -24.20 19.04 13.17
C LEU A 43 -24.01 19.86 14.45
N SER A 44 -23.42 21.06 14.34
CA SER A 44 -23.17 21.96 15.47
C SER A 44 -24.29 22.96 15.71
N VAL A 45 -25.03 23.36 14.67
CA VAL A 45 -26.12 24.34 14.76
C VAL A 45 -27.27 23.81 15.60
N VAL A 46 -27.73 22.57 15.38
CA VAL A 46 -28.87 22.00 16.13
C VAL A 46 -28.58 21.90 17.64
N PRO A 47 -27.44 21.34 18.09
CA PRO A 47 -27.07 21.36 19.50
C PRO A 47 -26.88 22.76 20.08
N LEU A 48 -26.44 23.74 19.26
CA LEU A 48 -26.27 25.12 19.71
C LEU A 48 -27.62 25.78 20.01
N PHE A 49 -28.61 25.64 19.14
CA PHE A 49 -29.97 26.15 19.40
C PHE A 49 -30.56 25.50 20.65
N PHE A 50 -30.39 24.19 20.79
CA PHE A 50 -30.81 23.47 21.98
C PHE A 50 -30.14 24.02 23.25
N TRP A 51 -28.82 24.23 23.22
CA TRP A 51 -28.05 24.78 24.32
C TRP A 51 -28.48 26.21 24.70
N LEU A 52 -28.78 27.06 23.71
CA LEU A 52 -29.26 28.43 23.93
C LEU A 52 -30.66 28.44 24.56
N THR A 53 -31.56 27.57 24.11
CA THR A 53 -32.90 27.41 24.69
C THR A 53 -32.84 26.91 26.13
N LEU A 54 -31.89 26.04 26.46
CA LEU A 54 -31.66 25.61 27.85
C LEU A 54 -31.19 26.75 28.76
N LEU A 55 -30.44 27.72 28.24
CA LEU A 55 -29.92 28.84 29.02
C LEU A 55 -30.90 30.00 29.19
N PHE A 56 -31.57 30.39 28.11
CA PHE A 56 -32.37 31.62 28.05
C PHE A 56 -33.88 31.35 28.06
N GLY A 57 -34.29 30.09 27.96
CA GLY A 57 -35.67 29.72 27.70
C GLY A 57 -36.11 30.06 26.27
N ARG A 58 -37.26 29.54 25.85
CA ARG A 58 -37.82 29.80 24.51
C ARG A 58 -38.09 31.28 24.27
N GLU A 59 -38.62 31.99 25.29
CA GLU A 59 -38.97 33.42 25.19
C GLU A 59 -37.74 34.36 25.21
N GLY A 60 -36.56 33.86 25.57
CA GLY A 60 -35.33 34.65 25.63
C GLY A 60 -34.55 34.75 24.31
N LEU A 61 -34.99 34.07 23.25
CA LEU A 61 -34.35 34.10 21.93
C LEU A 61 -34.99 35.18 21.04
N PRO A 62 -34.20 36.13 20.50
CA PRO A 62 -34.74 37.20 19.66
C PRO A 62 -35.02 36.68 18.24
N GLU A 63 -36.22 36.13 18.02
CA GLU A 63 -36.65 35.60 16.72
C GLU A 63 -36.85 36.70 15.66
N GLU A 64 -37.56 37.78 16.01
CA GLU A 64 -37.89 38.90 15.11
C GLU A 64 -36.66 39.55 14.43
N PRO A 65 -35.57 39.91 15.15
CA PRO A 65 -34.36 40.45 14.52
C PRO A 65 -33.61 39.43 13.65
N ALA A 66 -33.69 38.14 13.99
CA ALA A 66 -33.09 37.08 13.19
C ALA A 66 -33.83 36.90 11.85
N PHE A 67 -35.15 37.06 11.84
CA PHE A 67 -35.97 37.03 10.62
C PHE A 67 -35.71 38.25 9.72
N GLU A 68 -35.41 39.43 10.27
CA GLU A 68 -35.00 40.58 9.44
C GLU A 68 -33.68 40.32 8.68
N LEU A 69 -32.74 39.58 9.28
CA LEU A 69 -31.43 39.27 8.70
C LEU A 69 -31.47 38.02 7.81
N PHE A 70 -32.31 37.04 8.14
CA PHE A 70 -32.40 35.74 7.50
C PHE A 70 -33.84 35.40 7.11
N ALA A 71 -34.55 36.33 6.46
CA ALA A 71 -35.95 36.14 6.05
C ALA A 71 -36.19 34.87 5.21
N TRP A 72 -35.17 34.42 4.46
CA TRP A 72 -35.23 33.18 3.69
C TRP A 72 -35.18 31.90 4.54
N ALA A 73 -34.76 32.00 5.80
CA ALA A 73 -34.61 30.91 6.76
C ALA A 73 -35.63 30.97 7.91
N GLU A 74 -36.63 31.84 7.83
CA GLU A 74 -37.64 32.06 8.87
C GLU A 74 -38.34 30.75 9.30
N GLU A 75 -38.76 29.94 8.32
CA GLU A 75 -39.40 28.63 8.57
C GLU A 75 -38.45 27.66 9.31
N LEU A 76 -37.17 27.64 8.91
CA LEU A 76 -36.16 26.75 9.52
C LEU A 76 -35.82 27.17 10.94
N ILE A 77 -35.64 28.47 11.18
CA ILE A 77 -35.33 29.03 12.50
C ILE A 77 -36.53 28.80 13.45
N SER A 78 -37.75 29.08 13.00
CA SER A 78 -38.98 28.80 13.75
C SER A 78 -39.11 27.33 14.10
N TYR A 79 -38.81 26.44 13.16
CA TYR A 79 -38.80 25.00 13.38
C TYR A 79 -37.79 24.59 14.46
N LEU A 80 -36.55 25.08 14.36
CA LEU A 80 -35.48 24.75 15.31
C LEU A 80 -35.79 25.27 16.72
N VAL A 81 -36.28 26.50 16.86
CA VAL A 81 -36.61 27.08 18.18
C VAL A 81 -37.79 26.36 18.82
N LYS A 82 -38.83 26.03 18.05
CA LYS A 82 -39.99 25.29 18.55
C LYS A 82 -39.59 23.92 19.10
N HIS A 83 -38.88 23.11 18.31
CA HIS A 83 -38.52 21.74 18.72
C HIS A 83 -37.42 21.73 19.78
N ALA A 84 -36.52 22.71 19.80
CA ALA A 84 -35.57 22.88 20.90
C ALA A 84 -36.29 23.23 22.21
N GLY A 85 -37.33 24.05 22.17
CA GLY A 85 -38.17 24.40 23.33
C GLY A 85 -38.90 23.20 23.93
N GLU A 86 -39.47 22.35 23.08
CA GLU A 86 -40.16 21.12 23.51
C GLU A 86 -39.18 20.13 24.15
N ALA A 87 -38.00 19.93 23.54
CA ALA A 87 -36.99 19.00 24.03
C ALA A 87 -36.19 19.53 25.26
N ALA A 88 -36.23 20.84 25.55
CA ALA A 88 -35.56 21.44 26.70
C ALA A 88 -36.35 21.28 28.02
N SER A 89 -37.61 20.85 27.97
CA SER A 89 -38.44 20.63 29.16
C SER A 89 -37.94 19.44 30.00
N GLY A 90 -37.40 19.71 31.20
CA GLY A 90 -36.87 18.68 32.11
C GLY A 90 -35.38 18.33 31.92
N ALA A 91 -34.64 19.09 31.10
CA ALA A 91 -33.22 18.87 30.86
C ALA A 91 -32.31 19.25 32.05
N GLY A 92 -31.41 18.35 32.45
CA GLY A 92 -30.42 18.58 33.50
C GLY A 92 -29.07 19.14 33.02
N VAL A 93 -28.19 19.49 33.98
CA VAL A 93 -26.84 20.07 33.74
C VAL A 93 -25.98 19.22 32.79
N VAL A 94 -26.13 17.89 32.80
CA VAL A 94 -25.42 16.98 31.90
C VAL A 94 -25.77 17.27 30.43
N LEU A 95 -27.04 17.52 30.12
CA LEU A 95 -27.48 17.80 28.77
C LEU A 95 -27.01 19.19 28.30
N LEU A 96 -26.89 20.15 29.21
CA LEU A 96 -26.30 21.47 28.95
C LEU A 96 -24.81 21.35 28.55
N LEU A 97 -24.04 20.48 29.21
CA LEU A 97 -22.63 20.28 28.89
C LEU A 97 -22.43 19.48 27.59
N THR A 98 -23.22 18.42 27.36
CA THR A 98 -23.10 17.59 26.16
C THR A 98 -23.52 18.32 24.90
N THR A 99 -24.53 19.18 24.97
CA THR A 99 -24.98 19.99 23.83
C THR A 99 -24.01 21.10 23.48
N LEU A 100 -23.38 21.75 24.46
CA LEU A 100 -22.26 22.66 24.23
C LEU A 100 -21.05 21.96 23.62
N TRP A 101 -20.74 20.75 24.11
CA TRP A 101 -19.68 19.93 23.56
C TRP A 101 -19.94 19.61 22.08
N SER A 102 -21.15 19.16 21.74
CA SER A 102 -21.54 18.87 20.36
C SER A 102 -21.56 20.13 19.49
N ALA A 103 -22.03 21.27 20.00
CA ALA A 103 -22.02 22.57 19.33
C ALA A 103 -20.61 23.10 19.02
N SER A 104 -19.58 22.61 19.72
CA SER A 104 -18.18 22.97 19.45
C SER A 104 -17.52 22.19 18.31
N SER A 105 -18.21 21.18 17.76
CA SER A 105 -17.62 20.27 16.77
C SER A 105 -17.16 20.98 15.50
N PHE A 106 -17.94 21.95 15.00
CA PHE A 106 -17.54 22.77 13.86
C PHE A 106 -16.20 23.46 14.11
N PHE A 107 -16.02 24.12 15.26
CA PHE A 107 -14.77 24.82 15.57
C PHE A 107 -13.61 23.88 15.87
N TYR A 108 -13.87 22.66 16.35
CA TYR A 108 -12.82 21.65 16.44
C TYR A 108 -12.31 21.28 15.04
N HIS A 109 -13.21 20.97 14.11
CA HIS A 109 -12.85 20.57 12.75
C HIS A 109 -12.36 21.74 11.88
N LEU A 110 -12.85 22.96 12.09
CA LEU A 110 -12.35 24.17 11.44
C LEU A 110 -10.88 24.43 11.77
N ARG A 111 -10.51 24.23 13.03
CA ARG A 111 -9.13 24.41 13.48
C ARG A 111 -8.20 23.34 12.89
N ARG A 112 -8.64 22.07 12.88
CA ARG A 112 -7.88 20.97 12.25
C ARG A 112 -7.74 21.16 10.74
N SER A 113 -8.81 21.57 10.08
CA SER A 113 -8.80 21.88 8.64
C SER A 113 -7.85 23.04 8.33
N GLY A 114 -7.76 24.05 9.19
CA GLY A 114 -6.79 25.13 9.07
C GLY A 114 -5.33 24.68 9.24
N GLU A 115 -5.06 23.69 10.10
CA GLU A 115 -3.74 23.08 10.26
C GLU A 115 -3.34 22.28 9.01
N LEU A 116 -4.27 21.49 8.46
CA LEU A 116 -4.10 20.76 7.20
C LEU A 116 -3.83 21.71 6.01
N LEU A 117 -4.70 22.71 5.81
CA LEU A 117 -4.57 23.68 4.70
C LEU A 117 -3.31 24.53 4.78
N SER A 118 -2.81 24.78 6.00
CA SER A 118 -1.58 25.57 6.20
C SER A 118 -0.31 24.75 6.10
N GLY A 119 -0.38 23.43 6.33
CA GLY A 119 0.78 22.54 6.44
C GLY A 119 1.60 22.77 7.72
N ALA A 120 0.97 23.35 8.76
CA ALA A 120 1.62 23.65 10.03
C ALA A 120 0.76 23.16 11.20
N SER A 121 1.37 22.34 12.07
CA SER A 121 0.71 21.80 13.25
C SER A 121 0.92 22.71 14.48
N ARG A 122 -0.05 22.73 15.40
CA ARG A 122 0.11 23.33 16.73
C ARG A 122 0.38 22.21 17.75
N PRO A 123 1.29 22.38 18.71
CA PRO A 123 1.74 21.32 19.63
C PRO A 123 0.74 21.07 20.78
N HIS A 124 -0.52 20.83 20.48
CA HIS A 124 -1.57 20.62 21.49
C HIS A 124 -2.27 19.28 21.27
N GLY A 125 -2.37 18.48 22.33
CA GLY A 125 -3.13 17.22 22.32
C GLY A 125 -4.64 17.45 22.08
N GLY A 126 -5.34 16.39 21.66
CA GLY A 126 -6.75 16.45 21.24
C GLY A 126 -7.70 17.12 22.24
N LEU A 127 -7.53 16.84 23.54
CA LEU A 127 -8.35 17.41 24.60
C LEU A 127 -8.21 18.94 24.73
N ARG A 128 -6.98 19.48 24.61
CA ARG A 128 -6.75 20.93 24.67
C ARG A 128 -7.36 21.64 23.46
N THR A 129 -7.23 21.05 22.26
CA THR A 129 -7.84 21.57 21.04
C THR A 129 -9.37 21.59 21.15
N ARG A 130 -9.95 20.57 21.79
CA ARG A 130 -11.39 20.48 22.02
C ARG A 130 -11.90 21.50 23.04
N LEU A 131 -11.19 21.70 24.16
CA LEU A 131 -11.53 22.75 25.14
C LEU A 131 -11.43 24.15 24.53
N LEU A 132 -10.43 24.41 23.68
CA LEU A 132 -10.32 25.67 22.93
C LEU A 132 -11.46 25.87 21.95
N ALA A 133 -11.95 24.80 21.30
CA ALA A 133 -13.13 24.88 20.45
C ALA A 133 -14.38 25.26 21.24
N VAL A 134 -14.58 24.67 22.43
CA VAL A 134 -15.71 25.03 23.32
C VAL A 134 -15.64 26.51 23.74
N LEU A 135 -14.46 26.99 24.19
CA LEU A 135 -14.27 28.39 24.56
C LEU A 135 -14.54 29.33 23.37
N PHE A 136 -14.12 28.93 22.18
CA PHE A 136 -14.34 29.71 20.96
C PHE A 136 -15.82 29.72 20.55
N THR A 137 -16.55 28.60 20.69
CA THR A 137 -18.01 28.56 20.50
C THR A 137 -18.70 29.60 21.38
N LEU A 138 -18.36 29.63 22.68
CA LEU A 138 -18.92 30.61 23.62
C LEU A 138 -18.61 32.06 23.21
N ALA A 139 -17.37 32.33 22.79
CA ALA A 139 -16.96 33.65 22.32
C ALA A 139 -17.74 34.09 21.06
N VAL A 140 -17.97 33.17 20.12
CA VAL A 140 -18.75 33.42 18.90
C VAL A 140 -20.21 33.73 19.24
N VAL A 141 -20.81 32.98 20.18
CA VAL A 141 -22.20 33.23 20.63
C VAL A 141 -22.35 34.64 21.20
N VAL A 142 -21.45 35.05 22.09
CA VAL A 142 -21.48 36.39 22.69
C VAL A 142 -21.30 37.47 21.62
N LEU A 143 -20.37 37.27 20.68
CA LEU A 143 -20.13 38.20 19.58
C LEU A 143 -21.35 38.34 18.68
N LEU A 144 -21.96 37.23 18.26
CA LEU A 144 -23.16 37.24 17.41
C LEU A 144 -24.33 37.92 18.12
N GLY A 145 -24.52 37.65 19.41
CA GLY A 145 -25.52 38.36 20.23
C GLY A 145 -25.27 39.87 20.29
N GLY A 146 -24.01 40.29 20.44
CA GLY A 146 -23.62 41.70 20.39
C GLY A 146 -23.86 42.36 19.03
N ILE A 147 -23.58 41.66 17.92
CA ILE A 147 -23.84 42.15 16.55
C ILE A 147 -25.35 42.34 16.34
N VAL A 148 -26.17 41.36 16.75
CA VAL A 148 -27.63 41.46 16.67
C VAL A 148 -28.15 42.62 17.52
N GLY A 149 -27.68 42.76 18.77
CA GLY A 149 -28.04 43.87 19.65
C GLY A 149 -27.67 45.24 19.08
N LEU A 150 -26.47 45.36 18.49
CA LEU A 150 -26.02 46.57 17.81
C LEU A 150 -26.86 46.87 16.56
N PHE A 151 -27.24 45.86 15.79
CA PHE A 151 -28.09 46.00 14.61
C PHE A 151 -29.49 46.51 14.98
N ILE A 152 -30.07 46.01 16.07
CA ILE A 152 -31.36 46.50 16.61
C ILE A 152 -31.24 47.96 17.04
N LEU A 153 -30.19 48.30 17.80
CA LEU A 153 -29.96 49.65 18.30
C LEU A 153 -29.73 50.65 17.15
N LEU A 154 -28.86 50.32 16.19
CA LEU A 154 -28.62 51.13 15.00
C LEU A 154 -29.84 51.19 14.08
N GLY A 155 -30.57 50.10 13.92
CA GLY A 155 -31.82 50.01 13.15
C GLY A 155 -32.88 51.00 13.66
N SER A 156 -32.98 51.14 14.99
CA SER A 156 -33.87 52.13 15.62
C SER A 156 -33.42 53.58 15.41
N LEU A 157 -32.09 53.82 15.41
CA LEU A 157 -31.48 55.14 15.21
C LEU A 157 -31.55 55.64 13.75
N ILE A 158 -31.52 54.73 12.78
CA ILE A 158 -31.49 55.07 11.35
C ILE A 158 -32.89 55.10 10.72
N ARG A 159 -33.91 54.57 11.40
CA ARG A 159 -35.33 54.58 10.99
C ARG A 159 -35.87 55.94 10.50
N PRO A 160 -35.46 57.10 11.05
CA PRO A 160 -35.93 58.41 10.56
C PRO A 160 -35.21 58.94 9.31
N LEU A 161 -34.20 58.25 8.77
CA LEU A 161 -33.48 58.67 7.56
C LEU A 161 -34.25 58.31 6.27
N PRO A 162 -33.99 59.02 5.14
CA PRO A 162 -34.57 58.67 3.84
C PRO A 162 -34.27 57.22 3.44
N GLN A 163 -35.27 56.54 2.89
CA GLN A 163 -35.25 55.11 2.54
C GLN A 163 -34.01 54.62 1.76
N PRO A 164 -33.48 55.33 0.74
CA PRO A 164 -32.26 54.89 0.05
C PRO A 164 -31.01 54.95 0.95
N PHE A 165 -30.96 55.90 1.89
CA PHE A 165 -29.86 56.05 2.84
C PHE A 165 -29.90 54.94 3.91
N CYS A 166 -31.10 54.59 4.38
CA CYS A 166 -31.32 53.44 5.27
C CYS A 166 -30.86 52.13 4.64
N GLY A 167 -31.18 51.89 3.35
CA GLY A 167 -30.78 50.68 2.65
C GLY A 167 -29.27 50.55 2.49
N MET A 168 -28.59 51.65 2.14
CA MET A 168 -27.14 51.68 2.01
C MET A 168 -26.44 51.44 3.35
N LEU A 169 -26.94 52.04 4.43
CA LEU A 169 -26.37 51.89 5.76
C LEU A 169 -26.59 50.48 6.33
N LYS A 170 -27.75 49.85 6.09
CA LYS A 170 -27.99 48.45 6.43
C LYS A 170 -27.05 47.49 5.69
N ALA A 171 -26.82 47.71 4.39
CA ALA A 171 -25.88 46.91 3.61
C ALA A 171 -24.43 47.07 4.09
N PHE A 172 -24.03 48.29 4.47
CA PHE A 172 -22.72 48.58 5.05
C PHE A 172 -22.52 47.87 6.40
N LEU A 173 -23.51 47.92 7.30
CA LEU A 173 -23.44 47.23 8.59
C LEU A 173 -23.40 45.71 8.44
N LEU A 174 -24.14 45.15 7.47
CA LEU A 174 -24.10 43.72 7.16
C LEU A 174 -22.71 43.31 6.63
N PHE A 175 -22.10 44.13 5.76
CA PHE A 175 -20.74 43.92 5.27
C PHE A 175 -19.72 43.88 6.42
N GLU A 176 -19.75 44.87 7.32
CA GLU A 176 -18.85 44.93 8.47
C GLU A 176 -19.04 43.72 9.41
N GLY A 177 -20.28 43.29 9.63
CA GLY A 177 -20.59 42.08 10.40
C GLY A 177 -20.01 40.81 9.78
N CYS A 178 -20.24 40.59 8.48
CA CYS A 178 -19.68 39.45 7.74
C CYS A 178 -18.14 39.48 7.73
N PHE A 179 -17.54 40.67 7.59
CA PHE A 179 -16.08 40.84 7.60
C PHE A 179 -15.49 40.50 8.97
N LEU A 180 -16.10 40.94 10.07
CA LEU A 180 -15.68 40.61 11.43
C LEU A 180 -15.76 39.11 11.71
N VAL A 181 -16.85 38.44 11.28
CA VAL A 181 -17.02 36.99 11.43
C VAL A 181 -15.99 36.23 10.60
N ALA A 182 -15.83 36.57 9.31
CA ALA A 182 -14.82 35.96 8.45
C ALA A 182 -13.41 36.14 9.01
N MET A 183 -13.11 37.31 9.57
CA MET A 183 -11.85 37.57 10.24
C MET A 183 -11.65 36.66 11.44
N LEU A 184 -12.63 36.58 12.34
CA LEU A 184 -12.55 35.74 13.54
C LEU A 184 -12.35 34.26 13.19
N LEU A 185 -13.12 33.73 12.23
CA LEU A 185 -13.02 32.35 11.76
C LEU A 185 -11.64 32.03 11.17
N ASN A 186 -11.13 32.93 10.34
CA ASN A 186 -9.81 32.78 9.71
C ASN A 186 -8.67 32.85 10.77
N PHE A 187 -8.78 33.78 11.73
CA PHE A 187 -7.82 33.88 12.83
C PHE A 187 -7.76 32.62 13.70
N TYR A 188 -8.90 31.98 13.91
CA TYR A 188 -8.99 30.77 14.69
C TYR A 188 -8.52 29.53 13.91
N ALA A 189 -8.87 29.42 12.62
CA ALA A 189 -8.44 28.31 11.77
C ALA A 189 -6.91 28.27 11.57
N ALA A 190 -6.29 29.38 11.17
CA ALA A 190 -4.89 29.39 10.71
C ALA A 190 -3.82 29.49 11.84
N PRO A 191 -2.77 28.65 11.84
CA PRO A 191 -1.64 28.77 12.77
C PRO A 191 -0.82 30.05 12.54
N LYS A 192 -0.05 30.47 13.56
CA LYS A 192 0.54 31.82 13.76
C LYS A 192 1.03 32.50 12.46
N GLN A 193 0.35 33.59 12.06
CA GLN A 193 0.78 34.50 10.98
C GLN A 193 0.63 35.97 11.39
N ALA A 194 1.31 36.88 10.69
CA ALA A 194 1.24 38.33 10.94
C ALA A 194 -0.18 38.91 10.71
N VAL A 195 -0.67 39.70 11.68
CA VAL A 195 -2.02 40.29 11.71
C VAL A 195 -2.41 41.01 10.41
N LYS A 196 -1.47 41.78 9.83
CA LYS A 196 -1.70 42.55 8.60
C LYS A 196 -1.91 41.68 7.36
N LYS A 197 -1.24 40.52 7.28
CA LYS A 197 -1.42 39.55 6.18
C LYS A 197 -2.79 38.90 6.28
N ARG A 198 -3.16 38.50 7.49
CA ARG A 198 -4.43 37.85 7.80
C ARG A 198 -5.65 38.76 7.58
N ALA A 199 -5.54 40.05 7.92
CA ALA A 199 -6.62 41.00 7.64
C ALA A 199 -6.96 41.11 6.14
N ARG A 200 -5.95 41.00 5.26
CA ARG A 200 -6.16 41.00 3.80
C ARG A 200 -6.83 39.72 3.29
N GLU A 201 -6.48 38.58 3.85
CA GLU A 201 -7.08 37.28 3.53
C GLU A 201 -8.53 37.21 3.98
N SER A 202 -8.82 37.68 5.19
CA SER A 202 -10.18 37.79 5.73
C SER A 202 -11.04 38.76 4.91
N LEU A 203 -10.46 39.83 4.36
CA LEU A 203 -11.16 40.73 3.45
C LEU A 203 -11.53 40.03 2.14
N LEU A 204 -10.62 39.21 1.60
CA LEU A 204 -10.91 38.39 0.42
C LEU A 204 -12.03 37.37 0.71
N VAL A 205 -11.97 36.68 1.85
CA VAL A 205 -13.04 35.75 2.28
C VAL A 205 -14.38 36.47 2.37
N ALA A 206 -14.43 37.65 3.01
CA ALA A 206 -15.67 38.42 3.16
C ALA A 206 -16.25 38.87 1.81
N VAL A 207 -15.40 39.31 0.87
CA VAL A 207 -15.83 39.70 -0.48
C VAL A 207 -16.34 38.50 -1.27
N LEU A 208 -15.63 37.38 -1.23
CA LEU A 208 -16.06 36.13 -1.89
C LEU A 208 -17.37 35.61 -1.30
N TRP A 209 -17.48 35.66 0.02
CA TRP A 209 -18.69 35.29 0.75
C TRP A 209 -19.86 36.14 0.29
N LEU A 210 -19.76 37.47 0.33
CA LEU A 210 -20.86 38.34 -0.07
C LEU A 210 -21.23 38.19 -1.55
N GLY A 211 -20.23 37.96 -2.42
CA GLY A 211 -20.47 37.60 -3.81
C GLY A 211 -21.27 36.30 -3.95
N ALA A 212 -20.87 35.25 -3.23
CA ALA A 212 -21.59 33.98 -3.21
C ALA A 212 -23.01 34.13 -2.64
N SER A 213 -23.19 34.91 -1.57
CA SER A 213 -24.50 35.20 -0.99
C SER A 213 -25.40 36.01 -1.94
N ALA A 214 -24.85 36.95 -2.71
CA ALA A 214 -25.60 37.70 -3.72
C ALA A 214 -26.04 36.80 -4.89
N VAL A 215 -25.14 35.95 -5.38
CA VAL A 215 -25.46 34.93 -6.41
C VAL A 215 -26.53 33.97 -5.90
N PHE A 216 -26.41 33.54 -4.65
CA PHE A 216 -27.40 32.69 -3.99
C PHE A 216 -28.76 33.37 -3.86
N LEU A 217 -28.81 34.66 -3.54
CA LEU A 217 -30.06 35.43 -3.45
C LEU A 217 -30.74 35.56 -4.81
N VAL A 218 -29.97 35.68 -5.89
CA VAL A 218 -30.49 35.62 -7.27
C VAL A 218 -31.02 34.21 -7.58
N TYR A 219 -30.24 33.17 -7.28
CA TYR A 219 -30.66 31.78 -7.45
C TYR A 219 -31.95 31.45 -6.69
N ALA A 220 -32.07 31.90 -5.44
CA ALA A 220 -33.25 31.72 -4.60
C ALA A 220 -34.50 32.45 -5.13
N ARG A 221 -34.35 33.48 -5.97
CA ARG A 221 -35.47 34.13 -6.66
C ARG A 221 -35.94 33.37 -7.90
N PHE A 222 -35.08 32.57 -8.52
CA PHE A 222 -35.39 31.76 -9.70
C PHE A 222 -35.77 30.31 -9.35
N GLY A 223 -35.47 29.85 -8.13
CA GLY A 223 -35.96 28.58 -7.60
C GLY A 223 -37.48 28.63 -7.44
N ASN A 224 -38.19 28.06 -8.42
CA ASN A 224 -39.64 28.01 -8.46
C ASN A 224 -40.19 27.37 -7.18
N LYS A 225 -40.91 28.15 -6.35
CA LYS A 225 -41.31 27.77 -4.99
C LYS A 225 -42.41 26.71 -4.90
N GLU A 226 -42.94 26.16 -5.99
CA GLU A 226 -44.19 25.39 -5.91
C GLU A 226 -44.28 23.96 -6.46
N GLN A 227 -43.29 23.34 -7.11
CA GLN A 227 -43.64 22.08 -7.82
C GLN A 227 -42.72 20.85 -7.78
N LEU A 228 -41.61 20.80 -7.03
CA LEU A 228 -40.82 19.55 -7.01
C LEU A 228 -40.49 18.91 -5.65
N TYR A 229 -40.21 19.62 -4.56
CA TYR A 229 -39.85 18.93 -3.28
C TYR A 229 -40.19 19.68 -1.96
N GLY A 230 -41.05 20.70 -1.93
CA GLY A 230 -41.47 21.35 -0.68
C GLY A 230 -40.31 21.76 0.25
N ALA A 231 -40.40 21.47 1.56
CA ALA A 231 -39.38 21.76 2.57
C ALA A 231 -38.00 21.10 2.30
N LEU A 232 -37.95 20.02 1.52
CA LEU A 232 -36.71 19.32 1.18
C LEU A 232 -35.88 20.09 0.14
N SER A 233 -36.54 20.80 -0.79
CA SER A 233 -35.85 21.74 -1.70
C SER A 233 -35.12 22.84 -0.93
N LEU A 234 -35.77 23.38 0.12
CA LEU A 234 -35.19 24.44 0.95
C LEU A 234 -33.94 23.95 1.68
N LEU A 235 -33.96 22.71 2.17
CA LEU A 235 -32.83 22.09 2.87
C LEU A 235 -31.63 21.84 1.94
N ILE A 236 -31.87 21.33 0.72
CA ILE A 236 -30.81 21.10 -0.28
C ILE A 236 -30.15 22.42 -0.67
N VAL A 237 -30.97 23.44 -0.92
CA VAL A 237 -30.50 24.78 -1.28
C VAL A 237 -29.72 25.43 -0.12
N PHE A 238 -30.16 25.21 1.12
CA PHE A 238 -29.43 25.65 2.32
C PHE A 238 -28.08 24.93 2.49
N PHE A 239 -28.01 23.61 2.32
CA PHE A 239 -26.75 22.88 2.38
C PHE A 239 -25.78 23.29 1.27
N LEU A 240 -26.30 23.55 0.06
CA LEU A 240 -25.49 24.06 -1.04
C LEU A 240 -24.92 25.45 -0.70
N TYR A 241 -25.72 26.31 -0.06
CA TYR A 241 -25.23 27.60 0.45
C TYR A 241 -24.09 27.42 1.46
N LEU A 242 -24.29 26.59 2.49
CA LEU A 242 -23.25 26.34 3.50
C LEU A 242 -21.97 25.78 2.87
N TYR A 243 -22.11 24.88 1.90
CA TYR A 243 -20.97 24.33 1.17
C TYR A 243 -20.16 25.41 0.43
N TRP A 244 -20.83 26.30 -0.31
CA TRP A 244 -20.17 27.43 -0.98
C TRP A 244 -19.50 28.40 0.00
N MET A 245 -20.09 28.57 1.19
CA MET A 245 -19.48 29.38 2.26
C MET A 245 -18.19 28.77 2.76
N MET A 246 -18.18 27.45 2.97
CA MET A 246 -16.99 26.75 3.42
C MET A 246 -15.90 26.73 2.33
N ILE A 247 -16.27 26.68 1.04
CA ILE A 247 -15.32 26.89 -0.07
C ILE A 247 -14.69 28.28 0.02
N CYS A 248 -15.46 29.34 0.24
CA CYS A 248 -14.92 30.70 0.36
C CYS A 248 -13.94 30.81 1.54
N LEU A 249 -14.27 30.19 2.67
CA LEU A 249 -13.45 30.17 3.87
C LEU A 249 -12.13 29.41 3.65
N ALA A 250 -12.20 28.20 3.10
CA ALA A 250 -11.04 27.36 2.80
C ALA A 250 -10.16 27.97 1.69
N ALA A 251 -10.76 28.53 0.64
CA ALA A 251 -10.04 29.23 -0.43
C ALA A 251 -9.26 30.44 0.08
N GLY A 252 -9.83 31.22 1.01
CA GLY A 252 -9.13 32.35 1.62
C GLY A 252 -7.88 31.94 2.41
N LEU A 253 -7.93 30.79 3.10
CA LEU A 253 -6.79 30.23 3.84
C LEU A 253 -5.64 29.84 2.91
N VAL A 254 -5.94 29.29 1.72
CA VAL A 254 -4.93 28.84 0.75
C VAL A 254 -4.38 30.00 -0.09
N LEU A 255 -5.25 30.87 -0.61
CA LEU A 255 -4.84 31.99 -1.47
C LEU A 255 -3.97 33.02 -0.73
N GLY A 256 -4.13 33.11 0.59
CA GLY A 256 -3.28 33.91 1.48
C GLY A 256 -1.83 33.44 1.59
N LYS A 257 -1.60 32.12 1.57
CA LYS A 257 -0.26 31.50 1.62
C LYS A 257 0.58 31.87 0.39
N ASN A 258 -0.03 31.84 -0.79
CA ASN A 258 0.67 31.93 -2.09
C ASN A 258 0.79 33.36 -2.66
N GLY A 259 0.54 34.41 -1.88
CA GLY A 259 0.82 35.79 -2.28
C GLY A 259 -0.19 36.43 -3.25
N GLY A 260 -1.39 35.87 -3.39
CA GLY A 260 -2.42 36.36 -4.31
C GLY A 260 -2.12 36.11 -5.79
N LEU A 261 -3.12 36.38 -6.65
CA LEU A 261 -3.16 36.09 -8.11
C LEU A 261 -2.08 36.78 -8.97
N THR A 262 -1.08 37.43 -8.36
CA THR A 262 -0.08 38.25 -9.03
C THR A 262 1.30 38.09 -8.41
N ASN A 263 1.95 36.93 -8.59
CA ASN A 263 3.41 36.85 -8.80
C ASN A 263 3.85 35.39 -8.98
N ARG A 264 4.11 34.99 -10.22
CA ARG A 264 4.79 33.72 -10.55
C ARG A 264 6.28 34.03 -10.71
N LYS A 265 7.13 33.61 -9.75
CA LYS A 265 8.57 33.48 -10.02
C LYS A 265 8.79 32.21 -10.85
N LYS A 266 9.48 32.35 -11.98
CA LYS A 266 10.00 31.24 -12.77
C LYS A 266 11.08 30.51 -11.95
N GLY A 267 10.93 29.19 -11.78
CA GLY A 267 11.92 28.34 -11.13
C GLY A 267 11.56 27.93 -9.71
N SER A 268 10.62 26.99 -9.54
CA SER A 268 10.71 25.97 -8.50
C SER A 268 10.07 24.69 -9.04
N LYS A 269 10.69 23.57 -8.70
CA LYS A 269 10.22 22.21 -9.01
C LYS A 269 8.77 22.05 -8.55
N ILE A 270 7.99 21.34 -9.36
CA ILE A 270 6.67 20.86 -8.99
C ILE A 270 6.94 19.60 -8.19
N ASP A 271 6.72 19.66 -6.87
CA ASP A 271 6.73 18.49 -6.02
C ASP A 271 5.53 17.61 -6.39
N GLY A 272 5.81 16.34 -6.68
CA GLY A 272 4.84 15.31 -6.97
C GLY A 272 3.99 15.03 -5.74
N ASN A 273 2.69 15.25 -5.88
CA ASN A 273 1.63 14.61 -5.11
C ASN A 273 0.30 14.93 -5.79
N GLU A 274 0.07 14.32 -6.96
CA GLU A 274 -1.20 14.38 -7.69
C GLU A 274 -1.96 13.04 -7.73
N HIS A 275 -1.49 11.99 -7.04
CA HIS A 275 -2.20 10.71 -6.97
C HIS A 275 -2.35 10.24 -5.53
N MET A 276 -3.33 10.77 -4.82
CA MET A 276 -3.95 10.16 -3.63
C MET A 276 -5.15 11.04 -3.25
N GLU A 277 -6.33 10.70 -3.73
CA GLU A 277 -7.67 10.98 -3.19
C GLU A 277 -8.68 10.90 -4.34
N ASP A 278 -8.89 9.68 -4.84
CA ASP A 278 -10.28 9.25 -4.96
C ASP A 278 -10.66 8.69 -3.58
N CYS A 279 -11.93 8.75 -3.19
CA CYS A 279 -12.40 8.05 -2.00
C CYS A 279 -12.04 6.57 -2.20
N MET A 280 -10.98 6.09 -1.54
CA MET A 280 -10.35 4.81 -1.90
C MET A 280 -11.40 3.71 -1.79
N THR A 281 -11.82 3.22 -2.96
CA THR A 281 -12.49 1.94 -3.06
C THR A 281 -11.56 0.93 -2.39
N LYS A 282 -12.04 0.26 -1.34
CA LYS A 282 -11.26 -0.78 -0.67
C LYS A 282 -10.85 -1.81 -1.71
N VAL A 283 -9.71 -2.49 -1.55
CA VAL A 283 -9.27 -3.51 -2.53
C VAL A 283 -10.36 -4.56 -2.81
N ASN A 284 -11.10 -4.95 -1.77
CA ASN A 284 -12.23 -5.87 -1.88
C ASN A 284 -13.41 -5.32 -2.69
N ASP A 285 -13.56 -4.00 -2.78
CA ASP A 285 -14.61 -3.30 -3.51
C ASP A 285 -14.19 -2.91 -4.94
N LEU A 286 -12.93 -3.12 -5.33
CA LEU A 286 -12.46 -2.79 -6.68
C LEU A 286 -13.24 -3.58 -7.72
N PRO A 287 -13.75 -2.96 -8.80
CA PRO A 287 -14.49 -3.70 -9.81
C PRO A 287 -13.54 -4.66 -10.54
N TYR A 288 -13.95 -5.93 -10.63
CA TYR A 288 -13.32 -6.88 -11.53
C TYR A 288 -14.14 -6.97 -12.81
N SER A 289 -13.45 -6.90 -13.95
CA SER A 289 -14.02 -7.21 -15.26
C SER A 289 -12.94 -7.89 -16.08
N ARG A 290 -13.28 -9.05 -16.65
CA ARG A 290 -12.38 -9.79 -17.54
C ARG A 290 -12.09 -8.95 -18.78
N VAL A 291 -10.81 -8.74 -19.06
CA VAL A 291 -10.33 -8.19 -20.34
C VAL A 291 -10.14 -9.34 -21.31
N THR A 292 -10.70 -9.24 -22.51
CA THR A 292 -10.62 -10.36 -23.45
C THR A 292 -9.27 -10.43 -24.16
N LEU A 293 -8.99 -11.59 -24.77
CA LEU A 293 -7.78 -11.78 -25.57
C LEU A 293 -7.80 -10.82 -26.78
N GLU A 294 -8.95 -10.65 -27.43
CA GLU A 294 -9.11 -9.79 -28.61
C GLU A 294 -8.84 -8.31 -28.25
N GLU A 295 -9.34 -7.85 -27.10
CA GLU A 295 -9.07 -6.49 -26.62
C GLU A 295 -7.58 -6.26 -26.38
N THR A 296 -6.90 -7.26 -25.82
CA THR A 296 -5.47 -7.22 -25.54
C THR A 296 -4.64 -7.27 -26.83
N GLN A 297 -4.97 -8.18 -27.76
CA GLN A 297 -4.33 -8.29 -29.07
C GLN A 297 -4.50 -7.02 -29.91
N ALA A 298 -5.66 -6.37 -29.88
CA ALA A 298 -5.89 -5.11 -30.57
C ALA A 298 -4.95 -3.99 -30.07
N ALA A 299 -4.52 -4.02 -28.81
CA ALA A 299 -3.52 -3.08 -28.29
C ALA A 299 -2.14 -3.33 -28.92
N PHE A 300 -1.72 -4.59 -29.04
CA PHE A 300 -0.48 -4.96 -29.73
C PHE A 300 -0.51 -4.63 -31.22
N GLU A 301 -1.61 -4.91 -31.92
CA GLU A 301 -1.78 -4.55 -33.33
C GLU A 301 -1.65 -3.03 -33.55
N THR A 302 -2.22 -2.24 -32.64
CA THR A 302 -2.08 -0.77 -32.65
C THR A 302 -0.61 -0.37 -32.51
N PHE A 303 0.13 -1.01 -31.60
CA PHE A 303 1.56 -0.79 -31.44
C PHE A 303 2.34 -1.14 -32.72
N PHE A 304 2.14 -2.34 -33.27
CA PHE A 304 2.88 -2.78 -34.46
C PHE A 304 2.66 -1.86 -35.67
N ALA A 305 1.41 -1.45 -35.91
CA ALA A 305 1.08 -0.52 -36.98
C ALA A 305 1.69 0.88 -36.80
N ALA A 306 1.88 1.31 -35.54
CA ALA A 306 2.54 2.58 -35.22
C ALA A 306 4.06 2.45 -35.34
N ALA A 307 4.64 1.35 -34.85
CA ALA A 307 6.06 1.05 -34.92
C ALA A 307 6.57 0.96 -36.36
N GLU A 308 5.81 0.34 -37.27
CA GLU A 308 6.15 0.26 -38.70
C GLU A 308 6.25 1.66 -39.36
N LYS A 309 5.47 2.63 -38.88
CA LYS A 309 5.41 4.00 -39.40
C LYS A 309 6.33 4.96 -38.66
N ALA A 310 7.01 4.51 -37.62
CA ALA A 310 7.85 5.34 -36.77
C ALA A 310 9.03 5.93 -37.57
N LYS A 311 9.28 7.22 -37.40
CA LYS A 311 10.35 7.95 -38.09
C LYS A 311 11.52 8.29 -37.17
N CYS A 312 11.32 8.16 -35.86
CA CYS A 312 12.33 8.38 -34.83
C CYS A 312 12.00 7.61 -33.55
N ALA A 313 12.94 7.62 -32.59
CA ALA A 313 12.75 6.99 -31.29
C ALA A 313 11.52 7.53 -30.51
N GLU A 314 11.17 8.81 -30.66
CA GLU A 314 10.00 9.40 -29.99
C GLU A 314 8.69 8.79 -30.47
N ASP A 315 8.56 8.44 -31.75
CA ASP A 315 7.37 7.78 -32.28
C ASP A 315 7.22 6.37 -31.66
N MET A 316 8.34 5.64 -31.53
CA MET A 316 8.37 4.32 -30.87
C MET A 316 7.99 4.41 -29.39
N LEU A 317 8.51 5.41 -28.67
CA LEU A 317 8.18 5.62 -27.25
C LEU A 317 6.70 5.98 -27.06
N ALA A 318 6.13 6.79 -27.95
CA ALA A 318 4.71 7.13 -27.91
C ALA A 318 3.83 5.89 -28.19
N ALA A 319 4.19 5.07 -29.19
CA ALA A 319 3.49 3.83 -29.47
C ALA A 319 3.55 2.86 -28.28
N ARG A 320 4.73 2.73 -27.67
CA ARG A 320 4.96 1.90 -26.49
C ARG A 320 4.13 2.36 -25.29
N GLN A 321 4.07 3.66 -25.03
CA GLN A 321 3.29 4.19 -23.90
C GLN A 321 1.78 3.88 -24.06
N GLU A 322 1.27 3.97 -25.29
CA GLU A 322 -0.12 3.57 -25.60
C GLU A 322 -0.34 2.07 -25.36
N LEU A 323 0.61 1.21 -25.76
CA LEU A 323 0.56 -0.22 -25.49
C LEU A 323 0.51 -0.50 -23.99
N ILE A 324 1.44 0.07 -23.21
CA ILE A 324 1.51 -0.12 -21.75
C ILE A 324 0.21 0.32 -21.09
N THR A 325 -0.34 1.47 -21.48
CA THR A 325 -1.59 2.00 -20.93
C THR A 325 -2.77 1.04 -21.13
N ARG A 326 -2.81 0.34 -22.27
CA ARG A 326 -3.86 -0.64 -22.56
C ARG A 326 -3.59 -1.99 -21.91
N ARG A 327 -2.34 -2.44 -21.92
CA ARG A 327 -1.90 -3.70 -21.30
C ARG A 327 -2.13 -3.68 -19.79
N ASN A 328 -1.88 -2.56 -19.14
CA ASN A 328 -2.08 -2.40 -17.70
C ASN A 328 -3.50 -2.78 -17.22
N LYS A 329 -4.52 -2.66 -18.09
CA LYS A 329 -5.88 -3.10 -17.78
C LYS A 329 -5.99 -4.62 -17.70
N PHE A 330 -5.35 -5.34 -18.63
CA PHE A 330 -5.26 -6.79 -18.60
C PHE A 330 -4.48 -7.24 -17.36
N ASP A 331 -3.31 -6.64 -17.12
CA ASP A 331 -2.45 -6.96 -15.97
C ASP A 331 -3.19 -6.67 -14.64
N THR A 332 -3.96 -5.58 -14.56
CA THR A 332 -4.81 -5.26 -13.40
C THR A 332 -5.93 -6.28 -13.21
N ALA A 333 -6.63 -6.67 -14.28
CA ALA A 333 -7.71 -7.64 -14.21
C ALA A 333 -7.17 -9.02 -13.76
N TYR A 334 -6.06 -9.47 -14.33
CA TYR A 334 -5.36 -10.68 -13.91
C TYR A 334 -4.97 -10.62 -12.44
N CYS A 335 -4.34 -9.52 -12.00
CA CYS A 335 -3.94 -9.33 -10.61
C CYS A 335 -5.13 -9.43 -9.63
N LEU A 336 -6.25 -8.77 -9.95
CA LEU A 336 -7.47 -8.86 -9.12
C LEU A 336 -8.07 -10.28 -9.10
N ALA A 337 -8.08 -10.99 -10.23
CA ALA A 337 -8.54 -12.37 -10.29
C ALA A 337 -7.65 -13.30 -9.46
N ASN A 338 -6.32 -13.15 -9.58
CA ASN A 338 -5.36 -13.93 -8.83
C ASN A 338 -5.47 -13.68 -7.32
N ILE A 339 -5.52 -12.42 -6.88
CA ILE A 339 -5.74 -12.07 -5.47
C ILE A 339 -6.98 -12.79 -4.94
N ARG A 340 -8.11 -12.67 -5.63
CA ARG A 340 -9.38 -13.22 -5.12
C ARG A 340 -9.43 -14.74 -5.18
N PHE A 341 -8.75 -15.34 -6.15
CA PHE A 341 -8.55 -16.78 -6.21
C PHE A 341 -7.69 -17.29 -5.06
N THR A 342 -6.53 -16.69 -4.78
CA THR A 342 -5.65 -17.15 -3.69
C THR A 342 -6.26 -16.90 -2.31
N GLN A 343 -7.10 -15.87 -2.17
CA GLN A 343 -7.90 -15.63 -0.96
C GLN A 343 -8.89 -16.77 -0.66
N ASN A 344 -9.40 -17.45 -1.68
CA ASN A 344 -10.26 -18.63 -1.57
C ASN A 344 -10.25 -19.44 -2.88
N THR A 345 -9.40 -20.47 -2.95
CA THR A 345 -9.19 -21.28 -4.16
C THR A 345 -10.39 -22.19 -4.48
N ALA A 346 -11.37 -22.26 -3.58
CA ALA A 346 -12.63 -22.97 -3.77
C ALA A 346 -13.75 -22.08 -4.34
N ASP A 347 -13.51 -20.77 -4.53
CA ASP A 347 -14.47 -19.89 -5.20
C ASP A 347 -14.60 -20.27 -6.69
N PRO A 348 -15.78 -20.74 -7.15
CA PRO A 348 -15.94 -21.20 -8.53
C PRO A 348 -15.84 -20.08 -9.56
N PHE A 349 -16.15 -18.83 -9.19
CA PHE A 349 -16.02 -17.70 -10.09
C PHE A 349 -14.56 -17.41 -10.34
N TYR A 350 -13.77 -17.15 -9.29
CA TYR A 350 -12.36 -16.82 -9.47
C TYR A 350 -11.51 -18.00 -9.93
N LYS A 351 -11.91 -19.24 -9.62
CA LYS A 351 -11.32 -20.42 -10.27
C LYS A 351 -11.55 -20.41 -11.80
N GLY A 352 -12.76 -20.08 -12.25
CA GLY A 352 -13.07 -19.97 -13.68
C GLY A 352 -12.39 -18.77 -14.37
N GLU A 353 -12.10 -17.69 -13.62
CA GLU A 353 -11.25 -16.60 -14.12
C GLU A 353 -9.78 -17.04 -14.23
N MET A 354 -9.25 -17.78 -13.24
CA MET A 354 -7.89 -18.33 -13.35
C MET A 354 -7.77 -19.33 -14.49
N ASP A 355 -8.75 -20.20 -14.72
CA ASP A 355 -8.76 -21.11 -15.89
C ASP A 355 -8.67 -20.34 -17.21
N TYR A 356 -9.38 -19.20 -17.30
CA TYR A 356 -9.26 -18.32 -18.46
C TYR A 356 -7.85 -17.73 -18.60
N TYR A 357 -7.25 -17.24 -17.51
CA TYR A 357 -5.91 -16.65 -17.58
C TYR A 357 -4.80 -17.69 -17.78
N ASP A 358 -4.99 -18.93 -17.30
CA ASP A 358 -4.09 -20.05 -17.55
C ASP A 358 -4.01 -20.34 -19.06
N GLU A 359 -5.14 -20.24 -19.77
CA GLU A 359 -5.22 -20.35 -21.23
C GLU A 359 -4.73 -19.08 -21.97
N VAL A 360 -5.09 -17.90 -21.50
CA VAL A 360 -4.92 -16.64 -22.25
C VAL A 360 -3.57 -15.98 -22.05
N SER A 361 -2.98 -16.04 -20.85
CA SER A 361 -1.72 -15.34 -20.56
C SER A 361 -0.56 -15.81 -21.45
N PRO A 362 -0.38 -17.11 -21.77
CA PRO A 362 0.61 -17.57 -22.75
C PRO A 362 0.45 -16.93 -24.14
N LEU A 363 -0.79 -16.70 -24.60
CA LEU A 363 -1.06 -16.04 -25.87
C LEU A 363 -0.68 -14.56 -25.83
N VAL A 364 -0.93 -13.89 -24.70
CA VAL A 364 -0.50 -12.50 -24.47
C VAL A 364 1.02 -12.40 -24.35
N HIS A 365 1.68 -13.35 -23.69
CA HIS A 365 3.15 -13.44 -23.63
C HIS A 365 3.78 -13.61 -25.02
N ASN A 366 3.10 -14.29 -25.95
CA ASN A 366 3.55 -14.38 -27.34
C ASN A 366 3.53 -13.02 -28.04
N GLU A 367 2.48 -12.23 -27.82
CA GLU A 367 2.43 -10.86 -28.33
C GLU A 367 3.49 -9.95 -27.68
N LEU A 368 3.76 -10.13 -26.37
CA LEU A 368 4.86 -9.45 -25.67
C LEU A 368 6.22 -9.80 -26.27
N ALA A 369 6.51 -11.07 -26.53
CA ALA A 369 7.76 -11.49 -27.15
C ALA A 369 7.94 -10.87 -28.54
N LYS A 370 6.87 -10.78 -29.35
CA LYS A 370 6.89 -10.07 -30.65
C LYS A 370 7.17 -8.57 -30.47
N TYR A 371 6.51 -7.92 -29.51
CA TYR A 371 6.75 -6.52 -29.15
C TYR A 371 8.21 -6.27 -28.73
N PHE A 372 8.76 -7.09 -27.84
CA PHE A 372 10.15 -6.99 -27.39
C PHE A 372 11.13 -7.19 -28.56
N ARG A 373 10.84 -8.13 -29.47
CA ARG A 373 11.65 -8.33 -30.68
C ARG A 373 11.63 -7.09 -31.58
N VAL A 374 10.48 -6.44 -31.77
CA VAL A 374 10.38 -5.16 -32.50
C VAL A 374 11.20 -4.05 -31.83
N MET A 375 11.22 -3.98 -30.49
CA MET A 375 12.04 -3.01 -29.76
C MET A 375 13.55 -3.28 -29.95
N LEU A 376 13.96 -4.56 -29.91
CA LEU A 376 15.35 -5.00 -30.07
C LEU A 376 15.87 -4.86 -31.51
N GLU A 377 15.00 -4.98 -32.51
CA GLU A 377 15.34 -4.88 -33.94
C GLU A 377 15.13 -3.47 -34.50
N SER A 378 14.58 -2.55 -33.69
CA SER A 378 14.31 -1.18 -34.11
C SER A 378 15.56 -0.48 -34.65
N PRO A 379 15.49 0.23 -35.80
CA PRO A 379 16.60 1.05 -36.28
C PRO A 379 16.97 2.18 -35.31
N PHE A 380 16.08 2.49 -34.35
CA PHE A 380 16.27 3.51 -33.32
C PHE A 380 16.77 2.92 -31.98
N ARG A 381 17.16 1.63 -31.92
CA ARG A 381 17.55 0.93 -30.69
C ARG A 381 18.53 1.72 -29.82
N LYS A 382 19.60 2.28 -30.39
CA LYS A 382 20.60 3.05 -29.63
C LYS A 382 20.00 4.25 -28.90
N GLU A 383 19.06 4.94 -29.53
CA GLU A 383 18.37 6.11 -28.96
C GLU A 383 17.34 5.69 -27.90
N LEU A 384 16.69 4.54 -28.11
CA LEU A 384 15.75 3.97 -27.15
C LEU A 384 16.47 3.45 -25.90
N GLU A 385 17.56 2.71 -26.05
CA GLU A 385 18.42 2.24 -24.95
C GLU A 385 18.97 3.41 -24.13
N ALA A 386 19.39 4.50 -24.79
CA ALA A 386 19.87 5.69 -24.09
C ALA A 386 18.79 6.38 -23.23
N LYS A 387 17.50 6.20 -23.56
CA LYS A 387 16.37 6.81 -22.85
C LYS A 387 15.74 5.88 -21.81
N LEU A 388 15.65 4.59 -22.11
CA LEU A 388 14.97 3.59 -21.28
C LEU A 388 15.93 2.79 -20.39
N GLY A 389 17.23 2.79 -20.69
CA GLY A 389 18.25 2.06 -19.96
C GLY A 389 18.56 0.69 -20.54
N SER A 390 19.82 0.25 -20.38
CA SER A 390 20.31 -1.01 -20.93
C SER A 390 19.78 -2.25 -20.20
N VAL A 391 19.42 -2.12 -18.91
CA VAL A 391 18.87 -3.23 -18.11
C VAL A 391 17.53 -3.69 -18.69
N LEU A 392 16.67 -2.74 -19.08
CA LEU A 392 15.39 -3.05 -19.72
C LEU A 392 15.58 -3.83 -21.02
N PHE A 393 16.54 -3.44 -21.86
CA PHE A 393 16.82 -4.12 -23.11
C PHE A 393 17.43 -5.52 -22.90
N ALA A 394 18.23 -5.71 -21.86
CA ALA A 394 18.67 -7.05 -21.47
C ALA A 394 17.48 -7.93 -21.03
N GLY A 395 16.49 -7.34 -20.33
CA GLY A 395 15.22 -8.00 -20.01
C GLY A 395 14.44 -8.41 -21.26
N PHE A 396 14.35 -7.55 -22.27
CA PHE A 396 13.74 -7.89 -23.56
C PHE A 396 14.43 -9.06 -24.24
N GLU A 397 15.77 -9.12 -24.18
CA GLU A 397 16.53 -10.25 -24.73
C GLU A 397 16.23 -11.56 -23.99
N CYS A 398 16.11 -11.54 -22.67
CA CYS A 398 15.68 -12.72 -21.90
C CYS A 398 14.25 -13.13 -22.28
N ALA A 399 13.31 -12.20 -22.33
CA ALA A 399 11.91 -12.50 -22.67
C ALA A 399 11.75 -13.13 -24.06
N VAL A 400 12.48 -12.63 -25.07
CA VAL A 400 12.46 -13.21 -26.44
C VAL A 400 13.09 -14.61 -26.50
N LYS A 401 14.04 -14.92 -25.61
CA LYS A 401 14.64 -16.24 -25.48
C LYS A 401 13.82 -17.21 -24.63
N ALA A 402 12.93 -16.67 -23.80
CA ALA A 402 12.09 -17.43 -22.89
C ALA A 402 10.77 -17.89 -23.52
N HIS A 403 10.38 -17.32 -24.66
CA HIS A 403 9.03 -17.53 -25.18
C HIS A 403 8.98 -17.61 -26.72
N SER A 404 8.09 -18.47 -27.23
CA SER A 404 7.73 -18.55 -28.64
C SER A 404 6.35 -19.15 -28.84
N GLU A 405 5.78 -18.97 -30.04
CA GLU A 405 4.49 -19.56 -30.42
C GLU A 405 4.46 -21.09 -30.30
N GLU A 406 5.60 -21.77 -30.48
CA GLU A 406 5.69 -23.23 -30.47
C GLU A 406 5.46 -23.87 -29.10
N ILE A 407 5.61 -23.08 -28.03
CA ILE A 407 5.48 -23.54 -26.63
C ILE A 407 4.21 -23.02 -25.96
N VAL A 408 3.38 -22.22 -26.62
CA VAL A 408 2.15 -21.64 -26.02
C VAL A 408 1.24 -22.73 -25.44
N GLU A 409 0.98 -23.80 -26.19
CA GLU A 409 0.14 -24.92 -25.70
C GLU A 409 0.74 -25.64 -24.49
N ASP A 410 2.07 -25.65 -24.38
CA ASP A 410 2.77 -26.27 -23.26
C ASP A 410 2.72 -25.37 -22.02
N GLU A 411 2.86 -24.06 -22.19
CA GLU A 411 2.71 -23.07 -21.10
C GLU A 411 1.27 -23.07 -20.55
N GLN A 412 0.25 -23.22 -21.41
CA GLN A 412 -1.14 -23.36 -20.96
C GLN A 412 -1.32 -24.60 -20.07
N GLN A 413 -0.72 -25.74 -20.46
CA GLN A 413 -0.73 -26.96 -19.65
C GLN A 413 0.05 -26.80 -18.35
N GLU A 414 1.19 -26.11 -18.38
CA GLU A 414 1.97 -25.78 -17.20
C GLU A 414 1.14 -24.94 -16.21
N ASN A 415 0.51 -23.85 -16.68
CA ASN A 415 -0.30 -22.96 -15.85
C ASN A 415 -1.44 -23.74 -15.16
N ALA A 416 -2.18 -24.54 -15.93
CA ALA A 416 -3.27 -25.35 -15.39
C ALA A 416 -2.80 -26.32 -14.28
N LEU A 417 -1.60 -26.93 -14.45
CA LEU A 417 -1.00 -27.80 -13.44
C LEU A 417 -0.53 -27.04 -12.19
N THR A 418 0.00 -25.83 -12.37
CA THR A 418 0.35 -24.98 -11.22
C THR A 418 -0.90 -24.56 -10.43
N THR A 419 -1.98 -24.17 -11.11
CA THR A 419 -3.27 -23.87 -10.48
C THR A 419 -3.85 -25.10 -9.78
N GLU A 420 -3.73 -26.29 -10.39
CA GLU A 420 -4.15 -27.56 -9.78
C GLU A 420 -3.36 -27.86 -8.50
N TYR A 421 -2.04 -27.66 -8.50
CA TYR A 421 -1.20 -27.81 -7.31
C TYR A 421 -1.61 -26.83 -6.21
N SER A 422 -1.75 -25.54 -6.51
CA SER A 422 -2.13 -24.53 -5.51
C SER A 422 -3.50 -24.84 -4.91
N GLN A 423 -4.46 -25.29 -5.71
CA GLN A 423 -5.80 -25.68 -5.25
C GLN A 423 -5.76 -26.93 -4.37
N LEU A 424 -4.97 -27.95 -4.75
CA LEU A 424 -4.74 -29.14 -3.94
C LEU A 424 -4.15 -28.77 -2.57
N MET A 425 -3.07 -27.98 -2.55
CA MET A 425 -2.40 -27.58 -1.31
C MET A 425 -3.31 -26.75 -0.39
N ALA A 426 -4.07 -25.80 -0.94
CA ALA A 426 -4.99 -24.95 -0.19
C ALA A 426 -6.20 -25.73 0.37
N GLY A 427 -6.66 -26.75 -0.36
CA GLY A 427 -7.79 -27.60 0.01
C GLY A 427 -7.45 -28.72 1.00
N MET A 428 -6.17 -29.05 1.18
CA MET A 428 -5.75 -30.09 2.12
C MET A 428 -6.02 -29.68 3.57
N LEU A 429 -6.61 -30.61 4.31
CA LEU A 429 -6.81 -30.53 5.75
C LEU A 429 -6.10 -31.68 6.44
N PHE A 430 -5.42 -31.37 7.54
CA PHE A 430 -4.59 -32.29 8.29
C PHE A 430 -5.25 -32.60 9.63
N ASP A 431 -5.28 -33.87 10.01
CA ASP A 431 -5.85 -34.31 11.28
C ASP A 431 -4.93 -33.91 12.44
N TRP A 432 -5.45 -33.08 13.34
CA TRP A 432 -4.74 -32.55 14.50
C TRP A 432 -5.61 -32.66 15.75
N GLN A 433 -5.29 -33.60 16.64
CA GLN A 433 -5.99 -33.80 17.93
C GLN A 433 -7.53 -33.91 17.82
N GLY A 434 -8.03 -34.51 16.72
CA GLY A 434 -9.47 -34.66 16.46
C GLY A 434 -10.11 -33.51 15.67
N GLU A 435 -9.34 -32.46 15.37
CA GLU A 435 -9.73 -31.36 14.48
C GLU A 435 -9.06 -31.50 13.12
N LYS A 436 -9.62 -30.82 12.11
CA LYS A 436 -9.06 -30.73 10.76
C LYS A 436 -8.60 -29.31 10.50
N ILE A 437 -7.29 -29.11 10.34
CA ILE A 437 -6.70 -27.78 10.20
C ILE A 437 -5.88 -27.64 8.90
N PRO A 438 -5.76 -26.42 8.33
CA PRO A 438 -4.91 -26.17 7.17
C PRO A 438 -3.41 -26.40 7.48
N LEU A 439 -2.63 -26.70 6.44
CA LEU A 439 -1.17 -26.91 6.56
C LEU A 439 -0.46 -25.75 7.26
N THR A 440 -0.79 -24.50 6.93
CA THR A 440 -0.12 -23.32 7.50
C THR A 440 -0.31 -23.21 9.01
N VAL A 441 -1.49 -23.57 9.51
CA VAL A 441 -1.78 -23.59 10.95
C VAL A 441 -1.05 -24.75 11.63
N LEU A 442 -1.00 -25.91 10.98
CA LEU A 442 -0.28 -27.08 11.50
C LEU A 442 1.24 -26.84 11.56
N ARG A 443 1.82 -26.18 10.55
CA ARG A 443 3.24 -25.83 10.53
C ARG A 443 3.63 -24.95 11.73
N GLY A 444 2.77 -24.04 12.17
CA GLY A 444 3.01 -23.25 13.37
C GLY A 444 3.21 -24.09 14.64
N LYS A 445 2.71 -25.34 14.67
CA LYS A 445 2.92 -26.28 15.79
C LYS A 445 4.33 -26.88 15.84
N LEU A 446 5.14 -26.72 14.78
CA LEU A 446 6.56 -27.07 14.78
C LEU A 446 7.41 -26.11 15.62
N GLU A 447 6.88 -24.95 16.02
CA GLU A 447 7.56 -24.01 16.92
C GLU A 447 7.12 -24.17 18.39
N ASP A 448 6.27 -25.14 18.70
CA ASP A 448 5.76 -25.35 20.06
C ASP A 448 6.91 -25.67 21.05
N PRO A 449 6.92 -25.09 22.26
CA PRO A 449 7.96 -25.37 23.25
C PRO A 449 8.04 -26.86 23.63
N ALA A 450 6.94 -27.62 23.54
CA ALA A 450 6.91 -29.03 23.89
C ALA A 450 7.37 -29.93 22.72
N PRO A 451 8.46 -30.73 22.87
CA PRO A 451 8.95 -31.61 21.82
C PRO A 451 7.92 -32.63 21.31
N ALA A 452 7.04 -33.12 22.20
CA ALA A 452 5.99 -34.05 21.84
C ALA A 452 4.95 -33.43 20.88
N VAL A 453 4.65 -32.14 21.04
CA VAL A 453 3.73 -31.41 20.16
C VAL A 453 4.37 -31.24 18.78
N ARG A 454 5.64 -30.83 18.73
CA ARG A 454 6.35 -30.67 17.46
C ARG A 454 6.48 -31.98 16.69
N LYS A 455 6.79 -33.09 17.40
CA LYS A 455 6.86 -34.42 16.79
C LYS A 455 5.51 -34.84 16.22
N ALA A 456 4.44 -34.68 16.98
CA ALA A 456 3.09 -34.98 16.50
C ALA A 456 2.73 -34.12 15.28
N ALA A 457 3.17 -32.85 15.22
CA ALA A 457 2.92 -31.96 14.10
C ALA A 457 3.65 -32.42 12.84
N ALA A 458 4.93 -32.78 12.97
CA ALA A 458 5.71 -33.35 11.87
C ALA A 458 5.09 -34.66 11.34
N ASP A 459 4.62 -35.53 12.22
CA ASP A 459 3.94 -36.77 11.84
C ASP A 459 2.62 -36.50 11.10
N ALA A 460 1.82 -35.56 11.61
CA ALA A 460 0.56 -35.17 10.97
C ALA A 460 0.79 -34.59 9.57
N ILE A 461 1.83 -33.75 9.40
CA ILE A 461 2.25 -33.24 8.09
C ILE A 461 2.62 -34.41 7.15
N GLY A 462 3.50 -35.31 7.60
CA GLY A 462 3.93 -36.46 6.82
C GLY A 462 2.75 -37.32 6.37
N LEU A 463 1.86 -37.68 7.28
CA LEU A 463 0.67 -38.49 6.98
C LEU A 463 -0.30 -37.81 6.00
N GLY A 464 -0.55 -36.50 6.17
CA GLY A 464 -1.44 -35.76 5.28
C GLY A 464 -0.89 -35.65 3.85
N LEU A 465 0.42 -35.45 3.71
CA LEU A 465 1.08 -35.46 2.40
C LEU A 465 1.10 -36.86 1.79
N GLN A 466 1.40 -37.89 2.60
CA GLN A 466 1.38 -39.29 2.16
C GLN A 466 0.03 -39.70 1.58
N ALA A 467 -1.07 -39.26 2.19
CA ALA A 467 -2.42 -39.50 1.68
C ALA A 467 -2.67 -38.90 0.29
N ASN A 468 -1.88 -37.91 -0.11
CA ASN A 468 -1.95 -37.22 -1.39
C ASN A 468 -0.71 -37.47 -2.29
N LYS A 469 0.18 -38.41 -1.91
CA LYS A 469 1.45 -38.69 -2.60
C LYS A 469 1.26 -38.83 -4.10
N GLN A 470 0.34 -39.71 -4.51
CA GLN A 470 0.11 -40.01 -5.92
C GLN A 470 -0.19 -38.74 -6.71
N LYS A 471 -1.04 -37.86 -6.17
CA LYS A 471 -1.44 -36.64 -6.87
C LYS A 471 -0.30 -35.62 -6.95
N LEU A 472 0.45 -35.45 -5.86
CA LEU A 472 1.62 -34.56 -5.81
C LEU A 472 2.69 -35.01 -6.80
N ASP A 473 3.00 -36.31 -6.82
CA ASP A 473 3.96 -36.91 -7.75
C ASP A 473 3.51 -36.74 -9.21
N GLU A 474 2.24 -37.04 -9.51
CA GLU A 474 1.67 -36.92 -10.86
C GLU A 474 1.71 -35.48 -11.38
N ILE A 475 1.42 -34.48 -10.53
CA ILE A 475 1.47 -33.07 -10.93
C ILE A 475 2.91 -32.68 -11.22
N TYR A 476 3.84 -32.96 -10.31
CA TYR A 476 5.23 -32.56 -10.49
C TYR A 476 5.87 -33.26 -11.69
N ASP A 477 5.58 -34.55 -11.88
CA ASP A 477 6.10 -35.30 -13.01
C ASP A 477 5.66 -34.71 -14.35
N LYS A 478 4.38 -34.36 -14.48
CA LYS A 478 3.88 -33.67 -15.68
C LYS A 478 4.55 -32.31 -15.87
N LEU A 479 4.71 -31.52 -14.81
CA LEU A 479 5.38 -30.22 -14.87
C LEU A 479 6.82 -30.38 -15.40
N VAL A 480 7.59 -31.33 -14.88
CA VAL A 480 8.98 -31.58 -15.32
C VAL A 480 9.03 -31.94 -16.81
N HIS A 481 8.17 -32.87 -17.27
CA HIS A 481 8.13 -33.29 -18.66
C HIS A 481 7.67 -32.17 -19.62
N ILE A 482 6.69 -31.36 -19.22
CA ILE A 482 6.22 -30.22 -20.02
C ILE A 482 7.32 -29.17 -20.13
N ARG A 483 7.97 -28.83 -19.02
CA ARG A 483 9.09 -27.88 -18.96
C ARG A 483 10.27 -28.31 -19.83
N ASP A 484 10.67 -29.58 -19.74
CA ASP A 484 11.71 -30.14 -20.60
C ASP A 484 11.31 -30.14 -22.09
N ARG A 485 10.05 -30.48 -22.40
CA ARG A 485 9.51 -30.41 -23.77
C ARG A 485 9.56 -28.98 -24.34
N MET A 486 9.17 -27.98 -23.56
CA MET A 486 9.27 -26.57 -23.95
C MET A 486 10.71 -26.18 -24.27
N ALA A 487 11.64 -26.54 -23.39
CA ALA A 487 13.04 -26.23 -23.57
C ALA A 487 13.61 -26.84 -24.85
N LYS A 488 13.30 -28.11 -25.14
CA LYS A 488 13.71 -28.80 -26.37
C LYS A 488 13.13 -28.17 -27.62
N LYS A 489 11.85 -27.76 -27.61
CA LYS A 489 11.22 -27.01 -28.73
C LYS A 489 11.95 -25.68 -28.98
N MET A 490 12.32 -24.98 -27.92
CA MET A 490 13.09 -23.73 -27.99
C MET A 490 14.57 -23.93 -28.39
N GLY A 491 15.02 -25.17 -28.57
CA GLY A 491 16.39 -25.49 -28.97
C GLY A 491 17.40 -25.59 -27.82
N TYR A 492 16.93 -25.57 -26.57
CA TYR A 492 17.76 -25.77 -25.38
C TYR A 492 17.95 -27.24 -25.05
N GLN A 493 19.02 -27.54 -24.33
CA GLN A 493 19.36 -28.93 -23.97
C GLN A 493 18.37 -29.52 -22.96
N ASN A 494 17.90 -28.69 -22.01
CA ASN A 494 16.90 -29.01 -20.99
C ASN A 494 16.33 -27.70 -20.40
N TYR A 495 15.44 -27.80 -19.41
CA TYR A 495 14.73 -26.65 -18.84
C TYR A 495 15.61 -25.66 -18.07
N VAL A 496 16.85 -26.00 -17.68
CA VAL A 496 17.70 -25.10 -16.89
C VAL A 496 17.91 -23.76 -17.61
N GLU A 497 18.30 -23.79 -18.88
CA GLU A 497 18.56 -22.55 -19.65
C GLU A 497 17.27 -21.74 -19.86
N LEU A 498 16.17 -22.41 -20.23
CA LEU A 498 14.87 -21.76 -20.38
C LEU A 498 14.40 -21.11 -19.06
N GLY A 499 14.55 -21.81 -17.93
CA GLY A 499 14.18 -21.32 -16.61
C GLY A 499 14.96 -20.07 -16.21
N TYR A 500 16.26 -20.00 -16.52
CA TYR A 500 17.06 -18.80 -16.26
C TYR A 500 16.60 -17.59 -17.08
N TYR A 501 16.22 -17.79 -18.35
CA TYR A 501 15.65 -16.71 -19.17
C TYR A 501 14.26 -16.29 -18.68
N ARG A 502 13.40 -17.23 -18.25
CA ARG A 502 12.09 -16.91 -17.66
C ARG A 502 12.21 -16.13 -16.35
N MET A 503 13.27 -16.35 -15.58
CA MET A 503 13.60 -15.54 -14.39
C MET A 503 14.24 -14.17 -14.73
N GLY A 504 14.42 -13.83 -16.01
CA GLY A 504 14.97 -12.53 -16.40
C GLY A 504 16.43 -12.29 -16.00
N ARG A 505 17.22 -13.36 -15.81
CA ARG A 505 18.59 -13.27 -15.28
C ARG A 505 19.54 -12.60 -16.27
N THR A 506 19.92 -11.35 -15.99
CA THR A 506 20.82 -10.54 -16.83
C THR A 506 22.16 -10.19 -16.16
N GLY A 507 22.29 -10.42 -14.85
CA GLY A 507 23.44 -9.98 -14.04
C GLY A 507 24.36 -11.09 -13.50
N TYR A 508 23.99 -12.36 -13.65
CA TYR A 508 24.75 -13.52 -13.19
C TYR A 508 24.42 -14.78 -14.00
N THR A 509 25.33 -15.75 -13.99
CA THR A 509 25.22 -16.99 -14.78
C THR A 509 24.97 -18.21 -13.90
N ARG A 510 24.66 -19.33 -14.54
CA ARG A 510 24.57 -20.66 -13.90
C ARG A 510 25.83 -21.00 -13.12
N GLU A 511 27.01 -20.78 -13.71
CA GLU A 511 28.30 -21.10 -13.09
C GLU A 511 28.55 -20.25 -11.83
N MET A 512 28.07 -19.01 -11.83
CA MET A 512 28.13 -18.16 -10.63
C MET A 512 27.23 -18.69 -9.51
N VAL A 513 26.04 -19.19 -9.85
CA VAL A 513 25.14 -19.82 -8.88
C VAL A 513 25.74 -21.12 -8.34
N GLU A 514 26.33 -21.96 -9.21
CA GLU A 514 27.05 -23.18 -8.80
C GLU A 514 28.20 -22.85 -7.84
N ALA A 515 29.00 -21.82 -8.15
CA ALA A 515 30.08 -21.34 -7.28
C ALA A 515 29.54 -20.79 -5.94
N PHE A 516 28.42 -20.06 -5.96
CA PHE A 516 27.76 -19.58 -4.75
C PHE A 516 27.33 -20.76 -3.86
N ARG A 517 26.67 -21.78 -4.43
CA ARG A 517 26.27 -22.99 -3.69
C ARG A 517 27.47 -23.74 -3.11
N ALA A 518 28.57 -23.83 -3.85
CA ALA A 518 29.82 -24.41 -3.34
C ALA A 518 30.36 -23.61 -2.14
N ASN A 519 30.41 -22.28 -2.24
CA ASN A 519 30.84 -21.41 -1.15
C ASN A 519 29.91 -21.52 0.08
N VAL A 520 28.59 -21.72 -0.11
CA VAL A 520 27.65 -21.98 0.99
C VAL A 520 28.01 -23.29 1.71
N LYS A 521 28.30 -24.38 0.98
CA LYS A 521 28.74 -25.66 1.56
C LYS A 521 30.03 -25.50 2.38
N GLU A 522 30.98 -24.69 1.91
CA GLU A 522 32.27 -24.50 2.57
C GLU A 522 32.21 -23.52 3.75
N SER A 523 31.49 -22.41 3.60
CA SER A 523 31.55 -21.28 4.53
C SER A 523 30.36 -21.21 5.50
N LEU A 524 29.16 -21.59 5.07
CA LEU A 524 27.93 -21.43 5.89
C LEU A 524 27.49 -22.73 6.54
N VAL A 525 27.53 -23.86 5.84
CA VAL A 525 27.09 -25.15 6.40
C VAL A 525 27.83 -25.47 7.71
N PRO A 526 29.17 -25.34 7.85
CA PRO A 526 29.84 -25.61 9.11
C PRO A 526 29.40 -24.67 10.25
N VAL A 527 29.15 -23.40 9.95
CA VAL A 527 28.70 -22.40 10.93
C VAL A 527 27.28 -22.73 11.42
N VAL A 528 26.37 -23.05 10.50
CA VAL A 528 25.00 -23.44 10.83
C VAL A 528 24.97 -24.78 11.58
N SER A 529 25.77 -25.76 11.18
CA SER A 529 25.93 -27.02 11.90
C SER A 529 26.38 -26.81 13.34
N ALA A 530 27.39 -25.96 13.57
CA ALA A 530 27.86 -25.63 14.91
C ALA A 530 26.79 -24.92 15.75
N LEU A 531 26.03 -24.01 15.13
CA LEU A 531 24.88 -23.34 15.77
C LEU A 531 23.83 -24.36 16.20
N LYS A 532 23.42 -25.26 15.30
CA LYS A 532 22.35 -26.24 15.55
C LYS A 532 22.77 -27.34 16.53
N GLU A 533 24.02 -27.80 16.50
CA GLU A 533 24.55 -28.71 17.53
C GLU A 533 24.63 -28.05 18.92
N ARG A 534 24.97 -26.76 18.98
CA ARG A 534 24.89 -26.01 20.25
C ARG A 534 23.46 -25.94 20.76
N ILE A 535 22.49 -25.59 19.90
CA ILE A 535 21.07 -25.52 20.27
C ILE A 535 20.56 -26.88 20.76
N LYS A 536 20.88 -27.96 20.03
CA LYS A 536 20.60 -29.34 20.42
C LYS A 536 21.10 -29.64 21.85
N GLY A 537 22.35 -29.27 22.16
CA GLY A 537 22.94 -29.43 23.49
C GLY A 537 22.24 -28.59 24.57
N GLU A 538 21.93 -27.32 24.27
CA GLU A 538 21.21 -26.41 25.17
C GLU A 538 19.78 -26.89 25.47
N MET A 539 19.12 -27.49 24.48
CA MET A 539 17.79 -28.10 24.61
C MET A 539 17.82 -29.49 25.27
N GLY A 540 19.01 -30.08 25.45
CA GLY A 540 19.16 -31.43 26.02
C GLY A 540 18.63 -32.55 25.11
N LEU A 541 18.75 -32.38 23.79
CA LEU A 541 18.29 -33.34 22.80
C LEU A 541 19.41 -34.33 22.42
N ASP A 542 19.13 -35.63 22.46
CA ASP A 542 20.08 -36.65 22.00
C ASP A 542 20.27 -36.62 20.48
N THR A 543 19.19 -36.32 19.75
CA THR A 543 19.16 -36.25 18.29
C THR A 543 18.36 -35.03 17.86
N PHE A 544 18.86 -34.27 16.88
CA PHE A 544 18.19 -33.08 16.37
C PHE A 544 17.34 -33.44 15.16
N ARG A 545 16.03 -33.55 15.35
CA ARG A 545 15.10 -34.01 14.31
C ARG A 545 14.53 -32.83 13.52
N PHE A 546 13.92 -33.11 12.37
CA PHE A 546 13.14 -32.12 11.62
C PHE A 546 12.13 -31.37 12.51
N SER A 547 11.46 -32.08 13.42
CA SER A 547 10.53 -31.48 14.39
C SER A 547 11.18 -30.52 15.38
N ASP A 548 12.50 -30.48 15.50
CA ASP A 548 13.22 -29.57 16.40
C ASP A 548 13.86 -28.39 15.64
N ASN A 549 13.81 -28.40 14.30
CA ASN A 549 14.58 -27.48 13.47
C ASN A 549 14.23 -26.01 13.72
N ASP A 550 12.95 -25.71 13.97
CA ASP A 550 12.43 -24.34 13.99
C ASP A 550 12.42 -23.75 15.42
N VAL A 551 12.93 -24.47 16.42
CA VAL A 551 13.07 -23.97 17.80
C VAL A 551 14.53 -23.66 18.11
N TYR A 552 14.79 -22.44 18.59
CA TYR A 552 16.16 -21.94 18.76
C TYR A 552 16.59 -21.74 20.23
N THR A 553 15.65 -21.83 21.18
CA THR A 553 15.91 -21.63 22.61
C THR A 553 15.20 -22.71 23.44
N LYS A 554 15.69 -22.94 24.66
CA LYS A 554 15.10 -23.92 25.59
C LYS A 554 13.74 -23.48 26.11
N GLU A 555 13.57 -22.17 26.27
CA GLU A 555 12.34 -21.52 26.73
C GLU A 555 11.25 -21.49 25.64
N GLY A 556 11.59 -21.87 24.41
CA GLY A 556 10.75 -21.78 23.22
C GLY A 556 10.88 -20.43 22.52
N ASN A 557 10.52 -20.40 21.23
CA ASN A 557 10.47 -19.16 20.46
C ASN A 557 9.46 -18.19 21.10
N PRO A 558 9.62 -16.86 20.96
CA PRO A 558 8.63 -15.92 21.43
C PRO A 558 7.29 -16.09 20.68
N PRO A 559 6.17 -16.52 21.31
CA PRO A 559 4.86 -16.44 20.70
C PRO A 559 4.52 -15.03 20.21
N PHE A 560 3.83 -14.99 19.09
CA PHE A 560 3.16 -13.79 18.61
C PHE A 560 1.76 -13.74 19.24
N THR A 561 1.52 -12.75 20.09
CA THR A 561 0.31 -12.68 20.93
C THR A 561 -0.68 -11.60 20.52
N LEU A 562 -0.33 -10.78 19.52
CA LEU A 562 -1.18 -9.70 19.06
C LEU A 562 -2.29 -10.25 18.17
N THR A 563 -3.49 -9.68 18.31
CA THR A 563 -4.53 -9.84 17.30
C THR A 563 -4.14 -9.09 16.01
N ILE A 564 -4.73 -9.43 14.87
CA ILE A 564 -4.43 -8.76 13.59
C ILE A 564 -4.59 -7.22 13.67
N PRO A 565 -5.68 -6.65 14.25
CA PRO A 565 -5.79 -5.20 14.41
C PRO A 565 -4.71 -4.58 15.30
N GLU A 566 -4.30 -5.27 16.37
CA GLU A 566 -3.21 -4.82 17.23
C GLU A 566 -1.87 -4.88 16.50
N ALA A 567 -1.61 -5.96 15.74
CA ALA A 567 -0.41 -6.10 14.91
C ALA A 567 -0.30 -4.98 13.88
N PHE A 568 -1.40 -4.59 13.22
CA PHE A 568 -1.41 -3.47 12.29
C PHE A 568 -1.22 -2.13 12.99
N SER A 569 -1.81 -1.93 14.18
CA SER A 569 -1.56 -0.73 14.98
C SER A 569 -0.09 -0.61 15.39
N GLU A 570 0.53 -1.71 15.81
CA GLU A 570 1.95 -1.73 16.20
C GLU A 570 2.87 -1.58 14.98
N ALA A 571 2.53 -2.16 13.84
CA ALA A 571 3.24 -1.95 12.58
C ALA A 571 3.16 -0.50 12.10
N SER A 572 1.99 0.13 12.16
CA SER A 572 1.83 1.57 11.88
C SER A 572 2.72 2.40 12.82
N GLY A 573 2.67 2.13 14.13
CA GLY A 573 3.53 2.80 15.12
C GLY A 573 5.03 2.62 14.84
N MET A 574 5.44 1.40 14.47
CA MET A 574 6.82 1.08 14.06
C MET A 574 7.24 1.88 12.83
N TYR A 575 6.45 1.86 11.75
CA TYR A 575 6.85 2.51 10.50
C TYR A 575 6.85 4.04 10.62
N HIS A 576 5.95 4.64 11.41
CA HIS A 576 6.00 6.08 11.72
C HIS A 576 7.23 6.47 12.54
N GLU A 577 7.68 5.59 13.44
CA GLU A 577 8.89 5.80 14.22
C GLU A 577 10.16 5.60 13.37
N MET A 578 10.10 4.71 12.40
CA MET A 578 11.17 4.48 11.42
C MET A 578 11.33 5.67 10.47
N ASP A 579 10.27 6.07 9.76
CA ASP A 579 10.25 7.18 8.83
C ASP A 579 8.80 7.59 8.55
N GLY A 580 8.47 8.87 8.72
CA GLY A 580 7.09 9.35 8.61
C GLY A 580 6.43 9.13 7.23
N GLU A 581 7.21 9.04 6.14
CA GLU A 581 6.68 8.71 4.81
C GLU A 581 6.36 7.22 4.71
N ILE A 582 7.22 6.36 5.25
CA ILE A 582 7.00 4.91 5.31
C ILE A 582 5.76 4.61 6.17
N GLY A 583 5.64 5.24 7.33
CA GLY A 583 4.46 5.13 8.20
C GLY A 583 3.16 5.57 7.53
N ALA A 584 3.17 6.72 6.85
CA ALA A 584 2.01 7.18 6.10
C ALA A 584 1.61 6.25 4.94
N PHE A 585 2.59 5.64 4.27
CA PHE A 585 2.34 4.65 3.24
C PHE A 585 1.72 3.37 3.82
N PHE A 586 2.22 2.84 4.94
CA PHE A 586 1.60 1.70 5.62
C PHE A 586 0.15 2.00 6.02
N ASP A 587 -0.11 3.17 6.62
CA ASP A 587 -1.47 3.60 6.95
C ASP A 587 -2.38 3.59 5.73
N SER A 588 -1.91 4.12 4.59
CA SER A 588 -2.69 4.12 3.35
C SER A 588 -3.07 2.71 2.87
N MET A 589 -2.18 1.73 3.01
CA MET A 589 -2.49 0.34 2.67
C MET A 589 -3.55 -0.26 3.61
N THR A 590 -3.44 0.01 4.91
CA THR A 590 -4.46 -0.45 5.88
C THR A 590 -5.82 0.22 5.64
N GLU A 591 -5.82 1.52 5.31
CA GLU A 591 -7.00 2.29 4.92
C GLU A 591 -7.60 1.80 3.59
N ALA A 592 -6.80 1.25 2.68
CA ALA A 592 -7.26 0.62 1.45
C ALA A 592 -7.79 -0.81 1.67
N GLY A 593 -7.56 -1.42 2.83
CA GLY A 593 -7.82 -2.84 3.04
C GLY A 593 -6.93 -3.73 2.17
N ALA A 594 -5.70 -3.30 1.90
CA ALA A 594 -4.76 -3.94 0.98
C ALA A 594 -3.86 -4.99 1.66
N LEU A 595 -4.33 -5.58 2.76
CA LEU A 595 -3.63 -6.63 3.50
C LEU A 595 -4.63 -7.74 3.84
N ASP A 596 -4.32 -8.97 3.45
CA ASP A 596 -5.05 -10.17 3.85
C ASP A 596 -4.10 -11.20 4.48
N VAL A 597 -4.01 -11.14 5.80
CA VAL A 597 -3.02 -11.90 6.58
C VAL A 597 -3.61 -13.09 7.33
N GLU A 598 -4.93 -13.25 7.42
CA GLU A 598 -5.54 -14.31 8.23
C GLU A 598 -5.48 -15.68 7.53
N SER A 599 -5.02 -16.72 8.24
CA SER A 599 -5.03 -18.11 7.73
C SER A 599 -6.44 -18.70 7.78
N ARG A 600 -6.87 -19.36 6.69
CA ARG A 600 -8.18 -20.03 6.61
C ARG A 600 -8.16 -21.20 5.62
N HIS A 601 -9.12 -22.12 5.75
CA HIS A 601 -9.28 -23.22 4.79
C HIS A 601 -9.55 -22.70 3.38
N ASN A 602 -8.99 -23.36 2.36
CA ASN A 602 -9.00 -22.96 0.95
C ASN A 602 -8.28 -21.64 0.63
N LYS A 603 -7.60 -20.99 1.59
CA LYS A 603 -6.66 -19.92 1.26
C LYS A 603 -5.34 -20.55 0.79
N ALA A 604 -4.74 -19.98 -0.24
CA ALA A 604 -3.42 -20.40 -0.72
C ALA A 604 -2.38 -20.27 0.40
N GLY A 605 -1.39 -21.17 0.42
CA GLY A 605 -0.30 -21.13 1.38
C GLY A 605 0.72 -20.03 1.09
N GLY A 606 1.59 -19.72 2.06
CA GLY A 606 2.68 -18.75 1.89
C GLY A 606 2.29 -17.30 2.12
N GLY A 607 3.08 -16.39 1.55
CA GLY A 607 2.88 -14.96 1.51
C GLY A 607 3.37 -14.42 0.16
N TYR A 608 2.82 -13.28 -0.26
CA TYR A 608 3.32 -12.54 -1.42
C TYR A 608 2.85 -11.08 -1.38
N CYS A 609 3.54 -10.26 -2.18
CA CYS A 609 3.13 -8.91 -2.53
C CYS A 609 2.89 -8.82 -4.03
N THR A 610 1.85 -8.08 -4.43
CA THR A 610 1.58 -7.76 -5.84
C THR A 610 1.13 -6.31 -5.99
N PHE A 611 1.03 -5.82 -7.23
CA PHE A 611 0.67 -4.43 -7.53
C PHE A 611 -0.56 -4.35 -8.44
N ILE A 612 -1.58 -3.61 -8.00
CA ILE A 612 -2.81 -3.38 -8.75
C ILE A 612 -2.64 -2.11 -9.59
N GLY A 613 -2.16 -2.29 -10.82
CA GLY A 613 -1.63 -1.22 -11.70
C GLY A 613 -2.55 -0.01 -11.88
N ASP A 614 -3.78 -0.19 -12.38
CA ASP A 614 -4.71 0.94 -12.63
C ASP A 614 -5.10 1.71 -11.35
N TYR A 615 -4.86 1.13 -10.17
CA TYR A 615 -5.20 1.70 -8.88
C TYR A 615 -3.98 2.17 -8.07
N HIS A 616 -2.76 2.01 -8.61
CA HIS A 616 -1.50 2.33 -7.94
C HIS A 616 -1.41 1.75 -6.51
N GLN A 617 -1.94 0.54 -6.32
CA GLN A 617 -2.16 -0.05 -5.00
C GLN A 617 -1.41 -1.37 -4.86
N PRO A 618 -0.34 -1.43 -4.04
CA PRO A 618 0.25 -2.69 -3.61
C PRO A 618 -0.74 -3.49 -2.75
N PHE A 619 -0.66 -4.81 -2.77
CA PHE A 619 -1.47 -5.71 -1.96
C PHE A 619 -0.60 -6.78 -1.29
N ILE A 620 -0.77 -6.96 0.02
CA ILE A 620 -0.06 -7.95 0.83
C ILE A 620 -0.99 -9.14 1.12
N PHE A 621 -0.54 -10.33 0.77
CA PHE A 621 -1.15 -11.60 1.13
C PHE A 621 -0.22 -12.34 2.10
N ALA A 622 -0.74 -12.82 3.22
CA ALA A 622 0.02 -13.65 4.16
C ALA A 622 -0.90 -14.62 4.92
N ASN A 623 -0.30 -15.50 5.71
CA ASN A 623 -1.01 -16.50 6.51
C ASN A 623 -0.47 -16.54 7.95
N PHE A 624 -1.07 -15.75 8.84
CA PHE A 624 -0.73 -15.68 10.25
C PHE A 624 -1.11 -16.98 10.96
N ASN A 625 -0.21 -17.48 11.80
CA ASN A 625 -0.37 -18.73 12.54
C ASN A 625 0.04 -18.65 14.02
N GLY A 626 0.32 -17.44 14.53
CA GLY A 626 0.64 -17.17 15.93
C GLY A 626 2.10 -17.40 16.33
N THR A 627 2.98 -17.61 15.35
CA THR A 627 4.43 -17.73 15.57
C THR A 627 5.16 -16.42 15.28
N THR A 628 6.47 -16.39 15.55
CA THR A 628 7.31 -15.24 15.16
C THR A 628 7.24 -14.92 13.67
N ALA A 629 6.93 -15.92 12.83
CA ALA A 629 6.80 -15.76 11.39
C ALA A 629 5.71 -14.76 10.97
N ASP A 630 4.73 -14.47 11.83
CA ASP A 630 3.68 -13.47 11.55
C ASP A 630 4.27 -12.05 11.48
N ALA A 631 5.28 -11.74 12.31
CA ALA A 631 6.02 -10.49 12.22
C ALA A 631 6.99 -10.50 11.01
N ASP A 632 7.65 -11.64 10.78
CA ASP A 632 8.59 -11.83 9.67
C ASP A 632 7.88 -11.56 8.34
N VAL A 633 6.77 -12.26 8.05
CA VAL A 633 6.02 -12.09 6.80
C VAL A 633 5.41 -10.70 6.67
N LEU A 634 4.92 -10.07 7.74
CA LEU A 634 4.37 -8.71 7.66
C LEU A 634 5.44 -7.69 7.25
N THR A 635 6.66 -7.82 7.80
CA THR A 635 7.76 -6.90 7.45
C THR A 635 8.37 -7.21 6.09
N HIS A 636 8.46 -8.49 5.73
CA HIS A 636 8.91 -8.98 4.42
C HIS A 636 8.02 -8.42 3.30
N GLU A 637 6.72 -8.71 3.34
CA GLU A 637 5.79 -8.31 2.28
C GLU A 637 5.61 -6.79 2.22
N PHE A 638 5.72 -6.10 3.35
CA PHE A 638 5.72 -4.64 3.33
C PHE A 638 6.99 -4.04 2.70
N GLY A 639 8.14 -4.72 2.81
CA GLY A 639 9.35 -4.32 2.08
C GLY A 639 9.14 -4.36 0.57
N HIS A 640 8.48 -5.41 0.04
CA HIS A 640 8.05 -5.44 -1.36
C HIS A 640 7.05 -4.34 -1.69
N ALA A 641 6.00 -4.17 -0.89
CA ALA A 641 4.98 -3.15 -1.13
C ALA A 641 5.56 -1.73 -1.17
N TYR A 642 6.51 -1.45 -0.27
CA TYR A 642 7.23 -0.18 -0.23
C TYR A 642 8.11 0.00 -1.48
N ALA A 643 8.73 -1.06 -1.97
CA ALA A 643 9.50 -1.01 -3.20
C ALA A 643 8.63 -0.72 -4.42
N SER A 644 7.54 -1.46 -4.61
CA SER A 644 6.59 -1.18 -5.70
C SER A 644 6.03 0.24 -5.64
N HIS A 645 5.70 0.74 -4.44
CA HIS A 645 5.27 2.12 -4.25
C HIS A 645 6.34 3.14 -4.65
N CYS A 646 7.60 2.92 -4.26
CA CYS A 646 8.70 3.83 -4.61
C CYS A 646 8.98 3.85 -6.11
N ILE A 647 8.89 2.70 -6.79
CA ILE A 647 9.07 2.56 -8.24
C ILE A 647 7.94 3.27 -9.00
N ASP A 648 6.68 3.06 -8.57
CA ASP A 648 5.50 3.72 -9.14
C ASP A 648 5.58 5.25 -9.00
N VAL A 649 5.80 5.76 -7.78
CA VAL A 649 5.94 7.20 -7.53
C VAL A 649 7.18 7.78 -8.20
N GLY A 650 8.24 6.97 -8.34
CA GLY A 650 9.48 7.33 -9.02
C GLY A 650 9.34 7.45 -10.54
N GLY A 651 8.24 6.96 -11.12
CA GLY A 651 8.04 6.91 -12.57
C GLY A 651 9.05 6.00 -13.27
N VAL A 652 9.44 4.92 -12.58
CA VAL A 652 10.27 3.87 -13.17
C VAL A 652 9.44 3.14 -14.23
N ASP A 653 10.13 2.60 -15.24
CA ASP A 653 9.49 2.06 -16.41
C ASP A 653 8.63 0.82 -16.09
N TYR A 654 7.42 0.74 -16.65
CA TYR A 654 6.48 -0.35 -16.38
C TYR A 654 7.04 -1.76 -16.68
N ASP A 655 7.86 -1.91 -17.72
CA ASP A 655 8.43 -3.21 -18.09
C ASP A 655 9.68 -3.57 -17.26
N ILE A 656 10.22 -2.64 -16.46
CA ILE A 656 11.41 -2.89 -15.61
C ILE A 656 11.05 -3.19 -14.16
N ASP A 657 9.98 -2.55 -13.65
CA ASP A 657 9.50 -2.66 -12.27
C ASP A 657 10.63 -2.55 -11.21
N VAL A 658 10.54 -3.29 -10.11
CA VAL A 658 11.56 -3.39 -9.05
C VAL A 658 12.84 -4.11 -9.50
N GLY A 659 12.86 -4.73 -10.69
CA GLY A 659 13.98 -5.50 -11.23
C GLY A 659 13.79 -7.02 -11.17
N GLY A 660 14.89 -7.77 -11.21
CA GLY A 660 14.87 -9.23 -11.05
C GLY A 660 14.41 -9.65 -9.65
N MET A 661 13.98 -10.90 -9.51
CA MET A 661 13.44 -11.42 -8.26
C MET A 661 14.45 -11.39 -7.12
N GLU A 662 15.74 -11.57 -7.39
CA GLU A 662 16.81 -11.40 -6.42
C GLU A 662 16.92 -9.96 -5.89
N THR A 663 16.57 -8.98 -6.72
CA THR A 663 16.50 -7.57 -6.30
C THR A 663 15.24 -7.31 -5.49
N ALA A 664 14.09 -7.87 -5.91
CA ALA A 664 12.85 -7.79 -5.17
C ALA A 664 13.01 -8.33 -3.74
N GLU A 665 13.64 -9.49 -3.57
CA GLU A 665 13.91 -10.11 -2.28
C GLU A 665 14.91 -9.31 -1.42
N CYS A 666 15.82 -8.54 -2.04
CA CYS A 666 16.67 -7.63 -1.27
C CYS A 666 15.84 -6.56 -0.56
N HIS A 667 14.72 -6.12 -1.15
CA HIS A 667 13.86 -5.12 -0.54
C HIS A 667 13.15 -5.68 0.70
N SER A 668 12.48 -6.82 0.55
CA SER A 668 11.74 -7.49 1.61
C SER A 668 12.64 -7.91 2.77
N MET A 669 13.66 -8.72 2.51
CA MET A 669 14.53 -9.27 3.56
C MET A 669 15.33 -8.20 4.29
N SER A 670 15.72 -7.11 3.62
CA SER A 670 16.41 -6.00 4.30
C SER A 670 15.45 -5.21 5.19
N MET A 671 14.19 -5.06 4.81
CA MET A 671 13.16 -4.41 5.65
C MET A 671 12.98 -5.15 6.98
N GLU A 672 12.99 -6.49 6.97
CA GLU A 672 12.90 -7.30 8.19
C GLU A 672 13.95 -6.88 9.23
N PHE A 673 15.22 -6.75 8.82
CA PHE A 673 16.31 -6.33 9.72
C PHE A 673 16.26 -4.84 10.09
N LEU A 674 15.79 -3.97 9.18
CA LEU A 674 15.63 -2.54 9.49
C LEU A 674 14.52 -2.30 10.51
N CYS A 675 13.54 -3.20 10.61
CA CYS A 675 12.49 -3.19 11.63
C CYS A 675 12.96 -3.63 13.03
N TRP A 676 14.15 -4.23 13.16
CA TRP A 676 14.65 -4.78 14.43
C TRP A 676 14.58 -3.84 15.64
N PRO A 677 14.96 -2.54 15.56
CA PRO A 677 14.89 -1.63 16.71
C PRO A 677 13.50 -1.47 17.32
N TYR A 678 12.46 -1.80 16.55
CA TYR A 678 11.06 -1.56 16.91
C TYR A 678 10.34 -2.84 17.35
N MET A 679 11.02 -3.99 17.36
CA MET A 679 10.42 -5.30 17.66
C MET A 679 9.86 -5.45 19.08
N ARG A 680 10.23 -4.55 20.00
CA ARG A 680 9.55 -4.42 21.30
C ARG A 680 8.05 -4.20 21.18
N ARG A 681 7.58 -3.60 20.09
CA ARG A 681 6.14 -3.37 19.82
C ARG A 681 5.36 -4.67 19.65
N PHE A 682 5.99 -5.70 19.08
CA PHE A 682 5.37 -7.01 18.85
C PHE A 682 5.64 -7.99 19.98
N PHE A 683 6.85 -7.97 20.54
CA PHE A 683 7.33 -9.03 21.45
C PHE A 683 7.64 -8.55 22.87
N CYS A 684 7.42 -7.27 23.18
CA CYS A 684 7.68 -6.67 24.49
C CYS A 684 9.09 -7.03 25.00
N GLU A 685 9.20 -7.53 26.23
CA GLU A 685 10.46 -7.92 26.87
C GLU A 685 11.16 -9.12 26.20
N ARG A 686 10.53 -9.79 25.22
CA ARG A 686 11.12 -10.92 24.48
C ARG A 686 11.63 -10.55 23.08
N GLU A 687 11.77 -9.27 22.78
CA GLU A 687 12.32 -8.80 21.51
C GLU A 687 13.72 -9.39 21.20
N GLN A 688 14.55 -9.64 22.21
CA GLN A 688 15.87 -10.25 22.02
C GLN A 688 15.75 -11.71 21.58
N GLY A 689 14.80 -12.45 22.17
CA GLY A 689 14.46 -13.81 21.72
C GLY A 689 13.99 -13.83 20.27
N TYR A 690 13.25 -12.81 19.85
CA TYR A 690 12.82 -12.66 18.45
C TYR A 690 14.03 -12.41 17.54
N ARG A 691 14.87 -11.41 17.85
CA ARG A 691 16.07 -11.10 17.05
C ARG A 691 17.01 -12.31 16.94
N TYR A 692 17.19 -13.06 18.03
CA TYR A 692 18.00 -14.27 18.03
C TYR A 692 17.39 -15.37 17.16
N LYS A 693 16.09 -15.66 17.28
CA LYS A 693 15.38 -16.61 16.40
C LYS A 693 15.52 -16.16 14.96
N HIS A 694 15.12 -14.93 14.65
CA HIS A 694 15.08 -14.37 13.30
C HIS A 694 16.45 -14.48 12.60
N LEU A 695 17.52 -14.05 13.28
CA LEU A 695 18.87 -14.13 12.71
C LEU A 695 19.40 -15.57 12.57
N ALA A 696 19.15 -16.42 13.56
CA ALA A 696 19.55 -17.83 13.50
C ALA A 696 18.82 -18.58 12.37
N ASP A 697 17.55 -18.23 12.15
CA ASP A 697 16.69 -18.79 11.11
C ASP A 697 17.10 -18.31 9.72
N ALA A 698 17.29 -17.00 9.55
CA ALA A 698 17.82 -16.40 8.33
C ALA A 698 19.20 -16.99 7.93
N LEU A 699 20.08 -17.24 8.90
CA LEU A 699 21.37 -17.88 8.63
C LEU A 699 21.22 -19.35 8.25
N SER A 700 20.31 -20.07 8.92
CA SER A 700 20.00 -21.48 8.63
C SER A 700 19.24 -21.67 7.32
N PHE A 701 18.58 -20.62 6.82
CA PHE A 701 17.80 -20.63 5.60
C PHE A 701 18.68 -20.78 4.35
N ILE A 702 19.85 -20.11 4.28
CA ILE A 702 20.68 -20.12 3.05
C ILE A 702 21.08 -21.56 2.63
N PRO A 703 21.58 -22.44 3.52
CA PRO A 703 21.81 -23.84 3.16
C PRO A 703 20.55 -24.55 2.66
N TYR A 704 19.40 -24.32 3.29
CA TYR A 704 18.13 -24.89 2.82
C TYR A 704 17.75 -24.37 1.43
N GLY A 705 17.90 -23.07 1.18
CA GLY A 705 17.55 -22.51 -0.11
C GLY A 705 18.42 -23.05 -1.25
N CYS A 706 19.70 -23.32 -0.97
CA CYS A 706 20.60 -23.98 -1.91
C CYS A 706 20.22 -25.45 -2.17
N ILE A 707 19.61 -26.17 -1.22
CA ILE A 707 19.03 -27.51 -1.48
C ILE A 707 17.96 -27.40 -2.56
N VAL A 708 17.02 -26.45 -2.42
CA VAL A 708 15.89 -26.29 -3.35
C VAL A 708 16.38 -25.92 -4.76
N ASP A 709 17.37 -25.04 -4.86
CA ASP A 709 17.95 -24.67 -6.15
C ASP A 709 18.74 -25.83 -6.79
N GLU A 710 19.64 -26.49 -6.04
CA GLU A 710 20.42 -27.62 -6.56
C GLU A 710 19.53 -28.81 -6.93
N PHE A 711 18.46 -29.06 -6.18
CA PHE A 711 17.46 -30.07 -6.49
C PHE A 711 16.79 -29.80 -7.84
N GLN A 712 16.41 -28.55 -8.12
CA GLN A 712 15.80 -28.21 -9.41
C GLN A 712 16.78 -28.38 -10.57
N HIS A 713 18.05 -28.00 -10.39
CA HIS A 713 19.09 -28.29 -11.38
C HIS A 713 19.15 -29.79 -11.70
N LEU A 714 19.22 -30.65 -10.68
CA LEU A 714 19.27 -32.10 -10.87
C LEU A 714 18.03 -32.65 -11.56
N VAL A 715 16.83 -32.23 -11.14
CA VAL A 715 15.56 -32.68 -11.73
C VAL A 715 15.47 -32.32 -13.20
N TYR A 716 15.79 -31.08 -13.57
CA TYR A 716 15.68 -30.64 -14.97
C TYR A 716 16.85 -31.14 -15.84
N GLU A 717 17.98 -31.54 -15.26
CA GLU A 717 19.04 -32.27 -15.97
C GLU A 717 18.73 -33.75 -16.16
N HIS A 718 17.83 -34.30 -15.33
CA HIS A 718 17.37 -35.68 -15.36
C HIS A 718 15.83 -35.75 -15.42
N PRO A 719 15.21 -35.27 -16.52
CA PRO A 719 13.75 -35.17 -16.60
C PRO A 719 13.05 -36.53 -16.46
N ASP A 720 13.72 -37.61 -16.85
CA ASP A 720 13.21 -38.99 -16.81
C ASP A 720 13.25 -39.65 -15.41
N TRP A 721 13.76 -38.97 -14.38
CA TRP A 721 13.78 -39.52 -13.02
C TRP A 721 12.38 -39.84 -12.51
N THR A 722 12.23 -41.00 -11.87
CA THR A 722 10.97 -41.34 -11.19
C THR A 722 10.76 -40.47 -9.95
N PRO A 723 9.52 -40.33 -9.43
CA PRO A 723 9.27 -39.62 -8.18
C PRO A 723 10.17 -40.08 -7.03
N GLU A 724 10.41 -41.39 -6.89
CA GLU A 724 11.28 -41.96 -5.85
C GLU A 724 12.77 -41.61 -6.04
N GLU A 725 13.23 -41.45 -7.29
CA GLU A 725 14.59 -40.99 -7.57
C GLU A 725 14.76 -39.51 -7.20
N ARG A 726 13.73 -38.69 -7.45
CA ARG A 726 13.67 -37.28 -7.02
C ARG A 726 13.68 -37.18 -5.49
N ASP A 727 12.87 -37.98 -4.80
CA ASP A 727 12.82 -38.03 -3.32
C ASP A 727 14.20 -38.38 -2.73
N LYS A 728 14.88 -39.39 -3.30
CA LYS A 728 16.24 -39.78 -2.88
C LYS A 728 17.26 -38.67 -3.13
N ALA A 729 17.22 -38.05 -4.30
CA ALA A 729 18.13 -36.94 -4.63
C ALA A 729 17.98 -35.78 -3.64
N TYR A 730 16.72 -35.44 -3.29
CA TYR A 730 16.45 -34.42 -2.29
C TYR A 730 17.00 -34.81 -0.91
N LEU A 731 16.82 -36.06 -0.48
CA LEU A 731 17.33 -36.55 0.80
C LEU A 731 18.87 -36.53 0.88
N GLU A 732 19.58 -36.80 -0.22
CA GLU A 732 21.05 -36.67 -0.26
C GLU A 732 21.51 -35.21 -0.18
N LEU A 733 20.76 -34.27 -0.78
CA LEU A 733 21.03 -32.84 -0.62
C LEU A 733 20.80 -32.38 0.82
N GLU A 734 19.75 -32.88 1.50
CA GLU A 734 19.52 -32.62 2.92
C GLU A 734 20.73 -33.03 3.77
N LYS A 735 21.31 -34.22 3.53
CA LYS A 735 22.53 -34.67 4.24
C LYS A 735 23.73 -33.78 3.95
N THR A 736 23.83 -33.25 2.74
CA THR A 736 24.96 -32.42 2.30
C THR A 736 24.92 -31.02 2.93
N TYR A 737 23.77 -30.37 2.91
CA TYR A 737 23.60 -28.98 3.36
C TYR A 737 23.19 -28.85 4.82
N ARG A 738 22.53 -29.86 5.38
CA ARG A 738 22.03 -29.85 6.77
C ARG A 738 22.41 -31.15 7.51
N PRO A 739 23.71 -31.48 7.62
CA PRO A 739 24.17 -32.74 8.21
C PRO A 739 23.85 -32.90 9.70
N TYR A 740 23.44 -31.83 10.38
CA TYR A 740 23.00 -31.82 11.77
C TYR A 740 21.56 -32.33 11.96
N LEU A 741 20.79 -32.47 10.87
CA LEU A 741 19.36 -32.74 10.89
C LEU A 741 19.06 -34.19 10.48
N THR A 742 18.09 -34.83 11.13
CA THR A 742 17.54 -36.12 10.68
C THR A 742 16.02 -36.10 10.58
N TYR A 743 15.51 -36.90 9.65
CA TYR A 743 14.08 -37.15 9.45
C TYR A 743 13.62 -38.46 10.09
N GLU A 744 14.55 -39.27 10.61
CA GLU A 744 14.28 -40.58 11.19
C GLU A 744 13.12 -40.53 12.20
N GLY A 745 12.16 -41.44 12.00
CA GLY A 745 11.00 -41.60 12.84
C GLY A 745 9.86 -40.64 12.51
N ILE A 746 9.93 -39.91 11.38
CA ILE A 746 8.84 -39.10 10.83
C ILE A 746 8.44 -39.75 9.49
N PRO A 747 7.47 -40.68 9.50
CA PRO A 747 7.06 -41.41 8.30
C PRO A 747 6.74 -40.48 7.13
N TYR A 748 6.98 -40.97 5.91
CA TYR A 748 6.90 -40.22 4.66
C TYR A 748 8.01 -39.16 4.49
N LEU A 749 8.26 -38.29 5.47
CA LEU A 749 9.31 -37.27 5.36
C LEU A 749 10.72 -37.89 5.38
N GLU A 750 10.92 -38.99 6.10
CA GLU A 750 12.18 -39.75 6.10
C GLU A 750 12.53 -40.39 4.76
N GLU A 751 11.57 -40.49 3.84
CA GLU A 751 11.78 -40.97 2.47
C GLU A 751 12.30 -39.87 1.52
N GLY A 752 12.42 -38.62 2.00
CA GLY A 752 12.89 -37.49 1.19
C GLY A 752 11.78 -36.65 0.55
N THR A 753 10.53 -36.79 1.00
CA THR A 753 9.34 -36.18 0.36
C THR A 753 9.04 -34.75 0.81
N ARG A 754 9.83 -34.18 1.72
CA ARG A 754 9.60 -32.84 2.30
C ARG A 754 9.42 -31.75 1.24
N TRP A 755 10.15 -31.84 0.13
CA TRP A 755 10.12 -30.84 -0.95
C TRP A 755 8.73 -30.64 -1.56
N GLN A 756 7.83 -31.63 -1.45
CA GLN A 756 6.51 -31.60 -2.09
C GLN A 756 5.58 -30.50 -1.58
N TYR A 757 5.80 -29.94 -0.38
CA TYR A 757 5.01 -28.81 0.11
C TYR A 757 5.68 -27.44 -0.10
N GLN A 758 6.86 -27.41 -0.73
CA GLN A 758 7.55 -26.18 -1.09
C GLN A 758 7.00 -25.67 -2.43
N ALA A 759 5.97 -24.82 -2.37
CA ALA A 759 5.20 -24.35 -3.52
C ALA A 759 6.06 -23.84 -4.70
N HIS A 760 7.11 -23.07 -4.41
CA HIS A 760 8.06 -22.53 -5.38
C HIS A 760 8.66 -23.57 -6.34
N ILE A 761 8.83 -24.83 -5.92
CA ILE A 761 9.36 -25.90 -6.80
C ILE A 761 8.35 -26.22 -7.91
N PHE A 762 7.06 -26.20 -7.59
CA PHE A 762 5.97 -26.45 -8.52
C PHE A 762 5.65 -25.21 -9.35
N GLU A 763 5.51 -24.07 -8.68
CA GLU A 763 4.93 -22.85 -9.26
C GLU A 763 5.97 -21.97 -9.98
N SER A 764 7.16 -21.77 -9.39
CA SER A 764 8.14 -20.76 -9.85
C SER A 764 9.57 -21.32 -9.86
N PRO A 765 9.91 -22.16 -10.85
CA PRO A 765 11.17 -22.89 -10.83
C PRO A 765 12.40 -21.98 -10.89
N PHE A 766 13.47 -22.40 -10.21
CA PHE A 766 14.73 -21.67 -9.99
C PHE A 766 14.66 -20.36 -9.18
N TYR A 767 13.50 -19.87 -8.77
CA TYR A 767 13.39 -18.64 -7.95
C TYR A 767 14.03 -18.76 -6.55
N TYR A 768 14.22 -19.97 -6.02
CA TYR A 768 14.60 -20.11 -4.62
C TYR A 768 16.03 -19.64 -4.28
N ILE A 769 16.94 -19.61 -5.26
CA ILE A 769 18.29 -19.07 -5.07
C ILE A 769 18.29 -17.56 -4.91
N ASP A 770 17.31 -16.87 -5.47
CA ASP A 770 17.15 -15.42 -5.42
C ASP A 770 17.00 -14.97 -3.96
N TYR A 771 16.27 -15.73 -3.13
CA TYR A 771 16.23 -15.53 -1.68
C TYR A 771 17.60 -15.69 -1.00
N CYS A 772 18.43 -16.65 -1.41
CA CYS A 772 19.76 -16.82 -0.81
C CYS A 772 20.70 -15.67 -1.14
N LEU A 773 20.66 -15.19 -2.38
CA LEU A 773 21.43 -14.02 -2.83
C LEU A 773 20.96 -12.78 -2.08
N ALA A 774 19.65 -12.57 -1.99
CA ALA A 774 19.04 -11.46 -1.28
C ALA A 774 19.30 -11.49 0.23
N GLN A 775 19.24 -12.66 0.87
CA GLN A 775 19.54 -12.83 2.29
C GLN A 775 20.98 -12.40 2.61
N THR A 776 21.92 -12.67 1.69
CA THR A 776 23.31 -12.22 1.80
C THR A 776 23.40 -10.68 1.76
N VAL A 777 22.63 -10.03 0.89
CA VAL A 777 22.54 -8.56 0.82
C VAL A 777 21.85 -7.98 2.08
N ALA A 778 20.78 -8.61 2.54
CA ALA A 778 20.04 -8.22 3.74
C ALA A 778 20.90 -8.29 5.01
N PHE A 779 21.78 -9.30 5.11
CA PHE A 779 22.80 -9.34 6.16
C PHE A 779 23.78 -8.18 6.09
N GLY A 780 24.12 -7.70 4.88
CA GLY A 780 24.88 -6.47 4.71
C GLY A 780 24.17 -5.25 5.30
N PHE A 781 22.86 -5.10 5.04
CA PHE A 781 22.06 -4.05 5.67
C PHE A 781 21.92 -4.21 7.18
N LEU A 782 21.80 -5.44 7.70
CA LEU A 782 21.84 -5.72 9.13
C LEU A 782 23.16 -5.23 9.75
N VAL A 783 24.30 -5.59 9.17
CA VAL A 783 25.62 -5.16 9.66
C VAL A 783 25.74 -3.63 9.67
N LEU A 784 25.23 -2.96 8.63
CA LEU A 784 25.20 -1.50 8.59
C LEU A 784 24.29 -0.93 9.70
N SER A 785 23.11 -1.51 9.89
CA SER A 785 22.12 -1.01 10.86
C SER A 785 22.59 -1.15 12.31
N GLN A 786 23.44 -2.16 12.60
CA GLN A 786 24.08 -2.28 13.91
C GLN A 786 25.11 -1.18 14.20
N LYS A 787 25.65 -0.51 13.17
CA LYS A 787 26.63 0.59 13.31
C LYS A 787 25.93 1.94 13.34
N ASP A 788 25.03 2.16 12.39
CA ASP A 788 24.26 3.39 12.22
C ASP A 788 22.96 3.06 11.47
N HIS A 789 21.84 3.03 12.22
CA HIS A 789 20.54 2.64 11.68
C HIS A 789 19.99 3.67 10.69
N ASP A 790 20.15 4.97 10.96
CA ASP A 790 19.69 6.04 10.08
C ASP A 790 20.42 6.01 8.73
N GLU A 791 21.74 5.78 8.75
CA GLU A 791 22.54 5.62 7.53
C GLU A 791 22.16 4.35 6.76
N ALA A 792 21.92 3.23 7.45
CA ALA A 792 21.46 2.00 6.80
C ALA A 792 20.10 2.19 6.12
N LEU A 793 19.13 2.83 6.81
CA LEU A 793 17.82 3.15 6.25
C LEU A 793 17.93 4.10 5.06
N ARG A 794 18.80 5.13 5.14
CA ARG A 794 19.03 6.05 4.03
C ARG A 794 19.58 5.33 2.79
N ARG A 795 20.52 4.40 2.96
CA ARG A 795 21.05 3.57 1.86
C ARG A 795 20.00 2.61 1.31
N TYR A 796 19.20 2.02 2.19
CA TYR A 796 18.08 1.17 1.78
C TYR A 796 17.07 1.94 0.93
N LYS A 797 16.62 3.13 1.35
CA LYS A 797 15.73 3.98 0.52
C LYS A 797 16.35 4.28 -0.86
N GLN A 798 17.66 4.51 -0.93
CA GLN A 798 18.37 4.71 -2.21
C GLN A 798 18.44 3.44 -3.07
N PHE A 799 18.64 2.28 -2.45
CA PHE A 799 18.62 0.98 -3.11
C PHE A 799 17.23 0.71 -3.70
N VAL A 800 16.17 0.91 -2.90
CA VAL A 800 14.78 0.75 -3.32
C VAL A 800 14.40 1.71 -4.45
N SER A 801 14.72 3.00 -4.34
CA SER A 801 14.41 3.97 -5.41
C SER A 801 15.14 3.72 -6.71
N ALA A 802 16.26 2.97 -6.68
CA ALA A 802 16.96 2.57 -7.90
C ALA A 802 16.36 1.30 -8.50
N GLY A 803 16.03 0.30 -7.69
CA GLY A 803 15.38 -0.96 -8.11
C GLY A 803 15.94 -1.51 -9.42
N GLY A 804 15.04 -1.83 -10.35
CA GLY A 804 15.38 -2.45 -11.63
C GLY A 804 16.17 -1.57 -12.60
N THR A 805 16.34 -0.27 -12.31
CA THR A 805 17.09 0.63 -13.21
C THR A 805 18.59 0.36 -13.26
N ILE A 806 19.10 -0.46 -12.32
CA ILE A 806 20.50 -0.89 -12.25
C ILE A 806 20.54 -2.42 -12.09
N ALA A 807 21.47 -3.07 -12.80
CA ALA A 807 21.67 -4.51 -12.66
C ALA A 807 22.06 -4.89 -11.21
N PHE A 808 21.54 -6.01 -10.72
CA PHE A 808 21.65 -6.48 -9.34
C PHE A 808 23.02 -6.25 -8.67
N ARG A 809 24.11 -6.76 -9.26
CA ARG A 809 25.45 -6.64 -8.66
C ARG A 809 25.92 -5.18 -8.53
N SER A 810 25.65 -4.35 -9.53
CA SER A 810 25.96 -2.93 -9.49
C SER A 810 25.07 -2.17 -8.50
N LEU A 811 23.83 -2.63 -8.30
CA LEU A 811 22.92 -2.06 -7.30
C LEU A 811 23.42 -2.37 -5.88
N VAL A 812 23.87 -3.60 -5.62
CA VAL A 812 24.52 -4.02 -4.36
C VAL A 812 25.79 -3.20 -4.10
N GLU A 813 26.67 -3.08 -5.09
CA GLU A 813 27.89 -2.26 -4.98
C GLU A 813 27.57 -0.78 -4.69
N ARG A 814 26.55 -0.22 -5.35
CA ARG A 814 26.11 1.17 -5.15
C ARG A 814 25.61 1.43 -3.73
N ALA A 815 25.01 0.45 -3.06
CA ALA A 815 24.65 0.54 -1.65
C ALA A 815 25.87 0.38 -0.70
N GLY A 816 27.05 0.10 -1.25
CA GLY A 816 28.27 -0.13 -0.48
C GLY A 816 28.24 -1.47 0.26
N LEU A 817 27.58 -2.46 -0.32
CA LEU A 817 27.48 -3.82 0.19
C LEU A 817 28.40 -4.77 -0.60
N ALA A 818 28.77 -5.88 0.02
CA ALA A 818 29.59 -6.89 -0.63
C ALA A 818 28.77 -7.69 -1.65
N ASP A 819 29.37 -7.95 -2.82
CA ASP A 819 28.79 -8.80 -3.84
C ASP A 819 28.66 -10.25 -3.32
N PRO A 820 27.45 -10.86 -3.33
CA PRO A 820 27.25 -12.24 -2.89
C PRO A 820 28.11 -13.27 -3.62
N PHE A 821 28.53 -12.97 -4.85
CA PHE A 821 29.42 -13.83 -5.64
C PHE A 821 30.91 -13.56 -5.41
N GLY A 822 31.25 -12.56 -4.59
CA GLY A 822 32.63 -12.20 -4.28
C GLY A 822 33.34 -13.27 -3.47
N GLU A 823 34.61 -13.52 -3.79
CA GLU A 823 35.47 -14.44 -3.05
C GLU A 823 35.59 -13.99 -1.58
N GLY A 824 35.34 -14.91 -0.65
CA GLY A 824 35.39 -14.64 0.80
C GLY A 824 34.21 -13.83 1.36
N THR A 825 33.28 -13.34 0.54
CA THR A 825 32.11 -12.57 1.01
C THR A 825 31.29 -13.37 2.02
N LEU A 826 30.90 -14.60 1.68
CA LEU A 826 30.07 -15.43 2.56
C LEU A 826 30.75 -15.77 3.88
N GLN A 827 32.07 -16.04 3.86
CA GLN A 827 32.83 -16.31 5.08
C GLN A 827 32.86 -15.09 6.00
N SER A 828 33.24 -13.92 5.47
CA SER A 828 33.32 -12.67 6.24
C SER A 828 31.96 -12.29 6.83
N LEU A 829 30.91 -12.47 6.03
CA LEU A 829 29.55 -12.20 6.45
C LEU A 829 29.07 -13.19 7.52
N ALA A 830 29.40 -14.48 7.41
CA ALA A 830 29.09 -15.48 8.44
C ALA A 830 29.74 -15.13 9.78
N GLU A 831 30.98 -14.64 9.77
CA GLU A 831 31.70 -14.21 10.98
C GLU A 831 31.04 -12.98 11.63
N GLU A 832 30.62 -11.99 10.84
CA GLU A 832 29.91 -10.81 11.32
C GLU A 832 28.53 -11.15 11.88
N VAL A 833 27.73 -11.90 11.12
CA VAL A 833 26.41 -12.36 11.53
C VAL A 833 26.49 -13.21 12.80
N SER A 834 27.48 -14.12 12.89
CA SER A 834 27.69 -14.93 14.09
C SER A 834 28.01 -14.08 15.31
N ARG A 835 28.78 -12.99 15.16
CA ARG A 835 29.03 -12.03 16.26
C ARG A 835 27.76 -11.32 16.70
N ILE A 836 26.95 -10.86 15.76
CA ILE A 836 25.67 -10.20 16.06
C ILE A 836 24.73 -11.19 16.76
N LEU A 837 24.65 -12.43 16.27
CA LEU A 837 23.82 -13.49 16.84
C LEU A 837 24.19 -13.78 18.30
N GLN A 838 25.47 -13.79 18.65
CA GLN A 838 25.90 -13.95 20.04
C GLN A 838 25.55 -12.73 20.90
N ALA A 839 25.55 -11.52 20.34
CA ALA A 839 25.23 -10.30 21.08
C ALA A 839 23.73 -10.17 21.40
N VAL A 840 22.85 -10.75 20.58
CA VAL A 840 21.38 -10.75 20.79
C VAL A 840 20.85 -12.01 21.47
N LYS A 841 21.74 -12.92 21.89
CA LYS A 841 21.34 -14.15 22.59
C LYS A 841 20.63 -13.77 23.92
N PRO A 842 19.42 -14.31 24.20
CA PRO A 842 18.64 -14.00 25.40
C PRO A 842 19.29 -14.40 26.72
#